data_AF-A0A821XNW9-F1
#
_entry.id   AF-A0A821XNW9-F1
#
_cell.length_a   1.000
_cell.length_b   1.000
_cell.length_c   1.000
_cell.angle_alpha   90.00
_cell.angle_beta   90.00
_cell.angle_gamma   90.00
#
_symmetry.space_group_name_H-M   'P 1'
#
loop_
_entity.id
_entity.type
_entity.pdbx_description
1 polymer ?
#
loop_
_entity_poly.entity_id
_entity_poly.type
_entity_poly.pdbx_seq_one_letter_code
_entity_poly.pdbx_strand_id
1 'polypeptide(L)'
;MDTNETLLLNISSLVMRETLSSTISTVSMNKTVSNAYEWRFVLPPYFLIFLLSISGNCLVIATLASNRRMRTVTNVYLLNLAISDFLLGVFCLPFTLVGQIYRRFLFGATLCKLIPFLQAVSVSVDVWTLVAISLERYFAICRPLKSRKWQTQCHAYKMIATVWILSLALNSPILIVSTLQPMKGNAYKCREVWASLELERAFNLGLDGALLLIPFFVMSVAYSLIVTKLWRGLQHEIQHNYNWQKYLHRDDHLPSSTPILNGNATTLCCKNGCNVKKIKENEERLDVEKKAVCCLQTDLEFRHVVRSTHIDKSIEAKRKVIRMLFVIILEFFVCWTPLHVINTIYLFYPEELYQYIGSKGIVSLQLLAYCSSFCNPITYCFMNRKFRQAFISLFRTCKIFRWCFPDKTTEKQATPPPSSQDVTACVIRGSHTGRTGYRNRNRGESIPLSDNLAKNRVEDKSCVSSTVTLTPENKEDNVYNPFKHRNVAHPTSTSGSFFHLLKSSLGSGLLAMPAAFKNTGIIPGCFGTVLVGIIATHCVHILVQTSREVCQECRLGSLSYTDTCAKAFERGPRKLRRYSVAVRHFADCSMAGVCLGGTSVYVIFIASSLKDMLDHLTTLQYSVESYCAMLLLPLVLLTQVRHLKFLVPFSLLANICLLITFAITCYYTFGDLPDISKVKLVAGMEGWPLFISTAIFAMEGINVVMPVENEMKKPQDFLGCPGVLNMTMVLVAILYGVMGIFGYLKYGEEVLGSITLNLPQDEKYVFYLNTIERNFDLELNL
;
A
#
# COMPACT_ATOMS: atom_id res chain seq x y z
N MET A 1 64.61 64.76 -1.18
CA MET A 1 63.51 64.57 -0.21
C MET A 1 62.72 63.33 -0.66
N ASP A 2 63.43 62.24 -1.00
CA ASP A 2 62.93 61.24 -1.97
C ASP A 2 63.16 59.78 -1.55
N THR A 3 63.41 59.53 -0.26
CA THR A 3 63.66 58.17 0.25
C THR A 3 62.53 57.61 1.12
N ASN A 4 61.51 58.41 1.45
CA ASN A 4 60.38 57.97 2.29
C ASN A 4 59.10 57.60 1.52
N GLU A 5 58.90 58.04 0.27
CA GLU A 5 57.70 57.68 -0.50
C GLU A 5 57.77 56.26 -1.11
N THR A 6 58.96 55.78 -1.45
CA THR A 6 59.17 54.43 -1.99
C THR A 6 59.01 53.32 -0.93
N LEU A 7 59.20 53.63 0.35
CA LEU A 7 58.98 52.67 1.45
C LEU A 7 57.47 52.51 1.78
N LEU A 8 56.70 53.60 1.72
CA LEU A 8 55.26 53.58 2.01
C LEU A 8 54.44 52.87 0.91
N LEU A 9 54.86 52.95 -0.36
CA LEU A 9 54.24 52.22 -1.47
C LEU A 9 54.52 50.70 -1.45
N ASN A 10 55.68 50.29 -0.93
CA ASN A 10 56.01 48.86 -0.77
C ASN A 10 55.29 48.22 0.43
N ILE A 11 55.12 48.94 1.54
CA ILE A 11 54.41 48.41 2.72
C ILE A 11 52.90 48.28 2.45
N SER A 12 52.29 49.26 1.77
CA SER A 12 50.87 49.19 1.41
C SER A 12 50.55 48.12 0.36
N SER A 13 51.47 47.83 -0.58
CA SER A 13 51.32 46.72 -1.52
C SER A 13 51.55 45.33 -0.90
N LEU A 14 52.44 45.21 0.11
CA LEU A 14 52.63 43.98 0.89
C LEU A 14 51.43 43.67 1.79
N VAL A 15 50.92 44.68 2.50
CA VAL A 15 49.73 44.53 3.37
C VAL A 15 48.49 44.20 2.54
N MET A 16 48.30 44.81 1.36
CA MET A 16 47.23 44.45 0.41
C MET A 16 47.40 43.03 -0.14
N ARG A 17 48.63 42.56 -0.38
CA ARG A 17 48.88 41.20 -0.88
C ARG A 17 48.65 40.15 0.21
N GLU A 18 48.95 40.44 1.48
CA GLU A 18 48.63 39.58 2.62
C GLU A 18 47.13 39.57 2.96
N THR A 19 46.45 40.72 2.92
CA THR A 19 44.98 40.77 3.10
C THR A 19 44.24 40.14 1.92
N LEU A 20 44.72 40.28 0.68
CA LEU A 20 44.13 39.58 -0.47
C LEU A 20 44.41 38.07 -0.39
N SER A 21 45.59 37.64 0.05
CA SER A 21 45.92 36.23 0.25
C SER A 21 45.12 35.59 1.40
N SER A 22 44.91 36.31 2.50
CA SER A 22 44.08 35.85 3.62
C SER A 22 42.58 35.86 3.25
N THR A 23 42.12 36.83 2.46
CA THR A 23 40.75 36.86 1.92
C THR A 23 40.52 35.77 0.87
N ILE A 24 41.50 35.47 0.00
CA ILE A 24 41.42 34.36 -0.97
C ILE A 24 41.50 33.01 -0.25
N SER A 25 42.30 32.89 0.81
CA SER A 25 42.42 31.66 1.62
C SER A 25 41.16 31.41 2.44
N THR A 26 40.55 32.43 3.02
CA THR A 26 39.26 32.33 3.74
C THR A 26 38.08 32.13 2.79
N VAL A 27 38.04 32.75 1.61
CA VAL A 27 37.02 32.52 0.58
C VAL A 27 37.15 31.12 -0.06
N SER A 28 38.38 30.62 -0.26
CA SER A 28 38.61 29.27 -0.78
C SER A 28 38.35 28.18 0.26
N MET A 29 38.71 28.38 1.54
CA MET A 29 38.30 27.54 2.67
C MET A 29 36.78 27.54 2.86
N ASN A 30 36.11 28.71 2.83
CA ASN A 30 34.64 28.77 2.92
C ASN A 30 33.96 28.08 1.74
N LYS A 31 34.49 28.17 0.50
CA LYS A 31 33.96 27.40 -0.65
C LYS A 31 34.22 25.89 -0.54
N THR A 32 35.36 25.46 -0.03
CA THR A 32 35.70 24.03 0.09
C THR A 32 34.99 23.36 1.26
N VAL A 33 34.91 24.02 2.43
CA VAL A 33 34.09 23.60 3.56
C VAL A 33 32.60 23.64 3.19
N SER A 34 32.18 24.62 2.37
CA SER A 34 30.82 24.69 1.86
C SER A 34 30.41 23.51 0.99
N ASN A 35 31.26 23.16 0.03
CA ASN A 35 31.03 22.02 -0.84
C ASN A 35 31.11 20.67 -0.09
N ALA A 36 31.86 20.56 1.01
CA ALA A 36 32.01 19.30 1.76
C ALA A 36 30.75 18.91 2.56
N TYR A 37 29.99 19.88 3.09
CA TYR A 37 28.72 19.58 3.77
C TYR A 37 27.59 19.25 2.80
N GLU A 38 27.62 19.77 1.57
CA GLU A 38 26.56 19.61 0.56
C GLU A 38 26.41 18.14 0.11
N TRP A 39 27.51 17.41 -0.03
CA TRP A 39 27.48 16.03 -0.53
C TRP A 39 27.14 14.99 0.55
N ARG A 40 27.27 15.33 1.84
CA ARG A 40 27.03 14.37 2.92
C ARG A 40 25.58 13.88 2.99
N PHE A 41 24.62 14.63 2.44
CA PHE A 41 23.20 14.29 2.43
C PHE A 41 22.71 13.75 1.08
N VAL A 42 23.36 14.10 -0.03
CA VAL A 42 23.04 13.61 -1.38
C VAL A 42 23.68 12.24 -1.64
N LEU A 43 24.86 11.99 -1.07
CA LEU A 43 25.61 10.76 -1.30
C LEU A 43 24.92 9.50 -0.71
N PRO A 44 24.40 9.51 0.55
CA PRO A 44 23.71 8.34 1.10
C PRO A 44 22.49 7.87 0.27
N PRO A 45 21.54 8.74 -0.16
CA PRO A 45 20.43 8.30 -0.99
C PRO A 45 20.88 7.82 -2.37
N TYR A 46 21.86 8.48 -3.02
CA TYR A 46 22.42 7.98 -4.28
C TYR A 46 23.01 6.56 -4.14
N PHE A 47 23.78 6.34 -3.08
CA PHE A 47 24.37 5.03 -2.78
C PHE A 47 23.31 3.98 -2.48
N LEU A 48 22.28 4.33 -1.70
CA LEU A 48 21.16 3.44 -1.40
C LEU A 48 20.39 3.06 -2.66
N ILE A 49 20.06 4.04 -3.52
CA ILE A 49 19.39 3.82 -4.81
C ILE A 49 20.23 2.90 -5.69
N PHE A 50 21.53 3.14 -5.79
CA PHE A 50 22.45 2.30 -6.55
C PHE A 50 22.44 0.85 -6.06
N LEU A 51 22.57 0.62 -4.74
CA LEU A 51 22.53 -0.71 -4.16
C LEU A 51 21.20 -1.42 -4.38
N LEU A 52 20.08 -0.73 -4.10
CA LEU A 52 18.74 -1.29 -4.25
C LEU A 52 18.40 -1.59 -5.72
N SER A 53 18.79 -0.71 -6.63
CA SER A 53 18.57 -0.87 -8.07
C SER A 53 19.32 -2.10 -8.61
N ILE A 54 20.61 -2.22 -8.30
CA ILE A 54 21.41 -3.36 -8.77
C ILE A 54 20.93 -4.66 -8.14
N SER A 55 20.80 -4.71 -6.81
CA SER A 55 20.42 -5.93 -6.11
C SER A 55 19.00 -6.39 -6.46
N GLY A 56 18.04 -5.46 -6.51
CA GLY A 56 16.65 -5.74 -6.82
C GLY A 56 16.45 -6.24 -8.25
N ASN A 57 17.03 -5.55 -9.24
CA ASN A 57 16.88 -5.95 -10.64
C ASN A 57 17.64 -7.25 -10.96
N CYS A 58 18.83 -7.47 -10.38
CA CYS A 58 19.51 -8.76 -10.44
C CYS A 58 18.65 -9.90 -9.89
N LEU A 59 17.99 -9.67 -8.74
CA LEU A 59 17.10 -10.66 -8.13
C LEU A 59 15.90 -10.98 -9.04
N VAL A 60 15.29 -9.97 -9.67
CA VAL A 60 14.20 -10.15 -10.65
C VAL A 60 14.66 -10.98 -11.84
N ILE A 61 15.81 -10.63 -12.44
CA ILE A 61 16.40 -11.35 -13.58
C ILE A 61 16.67 -12.81 -13.21
N ALA A 62 17.36 -13.06 -12.09
CA ALA A 62 17.66 -14.41 -11.62
C ALA A 62 16.39 -15.23 -11.39
N THR A 63 15.40 -14.64 -10.74
CA THR A 63 14.11 -15.29 -10.44
C THR A 63 13.36 -15.74 -11.69
N LEU A 64 13.32 -14.89 -12.71
CA LEU A 64 12.63 -15.19 -13.96
C LEU A 64 13.42 -16.16 -14.84
N ALA A 65 14.76 -16.10 -14.80
CA ALA A 65 15.62 -17.03 -15.52
C ALA A 65 15.53 -18.46 -14.95
N SER A 66 15.59 -18.60 -13.62
CA SER A 66 15.58 -19.88 -12.91
C SER A 66 14.21 -20.57 -12.91
N ASN A 67 13.10 -19.82 -12.88
CA ASN A 67 11.77 -20.41 -12.73
C ASN A 67 11.03 -20.56 -14.07
N ARG A 68 11.14 -21.75 -14.68
CA ARG A 68 10.47 -22.09 -15.95
C ARG A 68 8.94 -21.92 -15.91
N ARG A 69 8.29 -22.13 -14.76
CA ARG A 69 6.83 -22.02 -14.60
C ARG A 69 6.34 -20.56 -14.65
N MET A 70 7.24 -19.58 -14.56
CA MET A 70 6.92 -18.16 -14.63
C MET A 70 7.19 -17.55 -16.00
N ARG A 71 7.50 -18.32 -17.04
CA ARG A 71 7.74 -17.83 -18.40
C ARG A 71 6.44 -17.47 -19.12
N THR A 72 5.77 -16.41 -18.65
CA THR A 72 4.57 -15.85 -19.28
C THR A 72 4.93 -14.60 -20.06
N VAL A 73 4.09 -14.22 -21.04
CA VAL A 73 4.31 -13.02 -21.88
C VAL A 73 4.54 -11.76 -21.03
N THR A 74 3.72 -11.52 -20.01
CA THR A 74 3.91 -10.39 -19.09
C THR A 74 5.28 -10.44 -18.41
N ASN A 75 5.68 -11.61 -17.93
CA ASN A 75 6.96 -11.74 -17.21
C ASN A 75 8.17 -11.54 -18.14
N VAL A 76 8.01 -11.69 -19.47
CA VAL A 76 9.05 -11.30 -20.43
C VAL A 76 9.20 -9.77 -20.48
N TYR A 77 8.10 -9.01 -20.42
CA TYR A 77 8.19 -7.54 -20.29
C TYR A 77 8.75 -7.10 -18.93
N LEU A 78 8.38 -7.77 -17.83
CA LEU A 78 8.96 -7.48 -16.51
C LEU A 78 10.47 -7.78 -16.47
N LEU A 79 10.92 -8.81 -17.20
CA LEU A 79 12.34 -9.08 -17.38
C LEU A 79 13.02 -7.96 -18.19
N ASN A 80 12.38 -7.47 -19.26
CA ASN A 80 12.92 -6.35 -20.05
C ASN A 80 13.08 -5.07 -19.20
N LEU A 81 12.08 -4.74 -18.38
CA LEU A 81 12.18 -3.62 -17.42
C LEU A 81 13.38 -3.79 -16.50
N ALA A 82 13.53 -4.97 -15.87
CA ALA A 82 14.65 -5.22 -14.97
C ALA A 82 16.02 -5.13 -15.68
N ILE A 83 16.12 -5.50 -16.96
CA ILE A 83 17.35 -5.34 -17.74
C ILE A 83 17.65 -3.86 -18.00
N SER A 84 16.65 -3.08 -18.41
CA SER A 84 16.80 -1.65 -18.67
C SER A 84 17.17 -0.86 -17.41
N ASP A 85 16.48 -1.12 -16.30
CA ASP A 85 16.76 -0.52 -14.98
C ASP A 85 18.15 -0.92 -14.45
N PHE A 86 18.58 -2.16 -14.69
CA PHE A 86 19.93 -2.61 -14.34
C PHE A 86 21.00 -1.87 -15.15
N LEU A 87 20.78 -1.63 -16.46
CA LEU A 87 21.68 -0.84 -17.30
C LEU A 87 21.76 0.61 -16.81
N LEU A 88 20.63 1.22 -16.44
CA LEU A 88 20.57 2.55 -15.83
C LEU A 88 21.38 2.59 -14.52
N GLY A 89 21.21 1.57 -13.67
CA GLY A 89 21.90 1.45 -12.39
C GLY A 89 23.42 1.31 -12.50
N VAL A 90 23.91 0.52 -13.46
CA VAL A 90 25.35 0.25 -13.62
C VAL A 90 26.05 1.35 -14.42
N PHE A 91 25.45 1.80 -15.52
CA PHE A 91 26.12 2.66 -16.49
C PHE A 91 25.78 4.14 -16.35
N CYS A 92 24.67 4.52 -15.72
CA CYS A 92 24.27 5.94 -15.67
C CYS A 92 24.45 6.54 -14.27
N LEU A 93 23.98 5.85 -13.23
CA LEU A 93 24.05 6.34 -11.85
C LEU A 93 25.46 6.74 -11.36
N PRO A 94 26.49 5.86 -11.42
CA PRO A 94 27.78 6.17 -10.82
C PRO A 94 28.52 7.30 -11.56
N PHE A 95 28.43 7.34 -12.89
CA PHE A 95 29.08 8.37 -13.70
C PHE A 95 28.43 9.74 -13.50
N THR A 96 27.10 9.75 -13.39
CA THR A 96 26.35 10.97 -13.14
C THR A 96 26.64 11.50 -11.74
N LEU A 97 26.69 10.63 -10.73
CA LEU A 97 27.07 10.99 -9.36
C LEU A 97 28.47 11.63 -9.31
N VAL A 98 29.47 11.03 -9.94
CA VAL A 98 30.84 11.59 -9.98
C VAL A 98 30.85 12.94 -10.70
N GLY A 99 30.12 13.07 -11.83
CA GLY A 99 29.98 14.33 -12.54
C GLY A 99 29.37 15.45 -11.70
N GLN A 100 28.40 15.10 -10.85
CA GLN A 100 27.78 16.04 -9.90
C GLN A 100 28.76 16.42 -8.78
N ILE A 101 29.40 15.44 -8.11
CA ILE A 101 30.32 15.67 -6.98
C ILE A 101 31.45 16.62 -7.36
N TYR A 102 32.13 16.34 -8.47
CA TYR A 102 33.29 17.13 -8.90
C TYR A 102 32.91 18.38 -9.70
N ARG A 103 31.62 18.55 -10.04
CA ARG A 103 31.10 19.59 -10.96
C ARG A 103 31.88 19.67 -12.28
N ARG A 104 32.49 18.56 -12.69
CA ARG A 104 33.37 18.39 -13.86
C ARG A 104 33.21 16.98 -14.39
N PHE A 105 33.34 16.82 -15.70
CA PHE A 105 33.29 15.52 -16.36
C PHE A 105 34.70 14.97 -16.56
N LEU A 106 35.02 13.87 -15.88
CA LEU A 106 36.38 13.30 -15.81
C LEU A 106 36.62 12.15 -16.81
N PHE A 107 35.56 11.66 -17.46
CA PHE A 107 35.56 10.37 -18.15
C PHE A 107 35.84 10.44 -19.66
N GLY A 108 36.24 11.61 -20.18
CA GLY A 108 36.60 11.81 -21.59
C GLY A 108 35.43 11.97 -22.55
N ALA A 109 35.73 12.21 -23.83
CA ALA A 109 34.71 12.56 -24.84
C ALA A 109 33.75 11.40 -25.16
N THR A 110 34.24 10.16 -25.16
CA THR A 110 33.42 8.98 -25.48
C THR A 110 32.31 8.76 -24.46
N LEU A 111 32.62 8.82 -23.16
CA LEU A 111 31.63 8.64 -22.11
C LEU A 111 30.69 9.86 -22.00
N CYS A 112 31.15 11.07 -22.34
CA CYS A 112 30.25 12.23 -22.44
C CYS A 112 29.14 12.01 -23.48
N LYS A 113 29.40 11.27 -24.56
CA LYS A 113 28.37 10.90 -25.53
C LYS A 113 27.50 9.72 -25.07
N LEU A 114 28.14 8.68 -24.56
CA LEU A 114 27.43 7.43 -24.23
C LEU A 114 26.53 7.54 -23.00
N ILE A 115 26.93 8.25 -21.95
CA ILE A 115 26.19 8.26 -20.69
C ILE A 115 24.81 8.93 -20.83
N PRO A 116 24.68 10.16 -21.36
CA PRO A 116 23.37 10.79 -21.56
C PRO A 116 22.50 10.02 -22.55
N PHE A 117 23.12 9.48 -23.61
CA PHE A 117 22.42 8.66 -24.60
C PHE A 117 21.85 7.37 -24.00
N LEU A 118 22.65 6.58 -23.27
CA LEU A 118 22.20 5.34 -22.64
C LEU A 118 21.13 5.61 -21.58
N GLN A 119 21.26 6.71 -20.82
CA GLN A 119 20.24 7.13 -19.87
C GLN A 119 18.90 7.38 -20.58
N ALA A 120 18.89 8.19 -21.65
CA ALA A 120 17.67 8.49 -22.40
C ALA A 120 17.06 7.24 -23.05
N VAL A 121 17.88 6.34 -23.58
CA VAL A 121 17.44 5.07 -24.16
C VAL A 121 16.80 4.17 -23.10
N SER A 122 17.42 4.00 -21.93
CA SER A 122 16.85 3.20 -20.83
C SER A 122 15.47 3.71 -20.43
N VAL A 123 15.33 5.02 -20.21
CA VAL A 123 14.04 5.65 -19.86
C VAL A 123 12.99 5.41 -20.93
N SER A 124 13.36 5.60 -22.19
CA SER A 124 12.47 5.35 -23.33
C SER A 124 12.03 3.88 -23.39
N VAL A 125 12.95 2.94 -23.19
CA VAL A 125 12.64 1.50 -23.17
C VAL A 125 11.66 1.18 -22.04
N ASP A 126 11.83 1.77 -20.85
CA ASP A 126 10.95 1.53 -19.70
C ASP A 126 9.53 2.01 -19.98
N VAL A 127 9.38 3.26 -20.42
CA VAL A 127 8.09 3.87 -20.78
C VAL A 127 7.35 3.02 -21.81
N TRP A 128 8.00 2.69 -22.92
CA TRP A 128 7.36 1.95 -24.01
C TRP A 128 7.08 0.49 -23.60
N THR A 129 7.88 -0.08 -22.70
CA THR A 129 7.58 -1.39 -22.09
C THR A 129 6.35 -1.33 -21.17
N LEU A 130 6.14 -0.24 -20.42
CA LEU A 130 4.94 -0.04 -19.61
C LEU A 130 3.68 0.13 -20.48
N VAL A 131 3.77 0.85 -21.60
CA VAL A 131 2.70 0.93 -22.60
C VAL A 131 2.36 -0.45 -23.15
N ALA A 132 3.39 -1.22 -23.53
CA ALA A 132 3.26 -2.59 -24.00
C ALA A 132 2.55 -3.51 -22.97
N ILE A 133 2.94 -3.45 -21.69
CA ILE A 133 2.30 -4.20 -20.61
C ILE A 133 0.82 -3.81 -20.48
N SER A 134 0.52 -2.51 -20.56
CA SER A 134 -0.84 -1.97 -20.44
C SER A 134 -1.74 -2.46 -21.57
N LEU A 135 -1.24 -2.45 -22.81
CA LEU A 135 -1.94 -2.99 -23.97
C LEU A 135 -2.10 -4.50 -23.88
N GLU A 136 -1.07 -5.24 -23.46
CA GLU A 136 -1.14 -6.68 -23.20
C GLU A 136 -2.30 -7.00 -22.25
N ARG A 137 -2.40 -6.28 -21.14
CA ARG A 137 -3.51 -6.45 -20.19
C ARG A 137 -4.86 -6.10 -20.76
N TYR A 138 -4.95 -5.01 -21.50
CA TYR A 138 -6.18 -4.63 -22.16
C TYR A 138 -6.68 -5.74 -23.09
N PHE A 139 -5.82 -6.29 -23.94
CA PHE A 139 -6.21 -7.38 -24.85
C PHE A 139 -6.56 -8.66 -24.09
N ALA A 140 -5.79 -9.05 -23.07
CA ALA A 140 -6.07 -10.23 -22.25
C ALA A 140 -7.45 -10.20 -21.59
N ILE A 141 -7.85 -9.03 -21.11
CA ILE A 141 -9.05 -8.87 -20.26
C ILE A 141 -10.26 -8.44 -21.09
N CYS A 142 -10.10 -7.42 -21.94
CA CYS A 142 -11.22 -6.85 -22.69
C CYS A 142 -11.53 -7.63 -23.97
N ARG A 143 -10.54 -8.32 -24.56
CA ARG A 143 -10.69 -9.07 -25.82
C ARG A 143 -10.00 -10.45 -25.78
N PRO A 144 -10.36 -11.35 -24.85
CA PRO A 144 -9.64 -12.60 -24.58
C PRO A 144 -9.51 -13.52 -25.80
N LEU A 145 -10.53 -13.60 -26.66
CA LEU A 145 -10.51 -14.47 -27.86
C LEU A 145 -9.54 -13.97 -28.93
N LYS A 146 -9.42 -12.65 -29.10
CA LYS A 146 -8.40 -12.06 -29.99
C LYS A 146 -7.01 -12.18 -29.36
N SER A 147 -6.93 -11.96 -28.04
CA SER A 147 -5.70 -12.03 -27.25
C SER A 147 -5.00 -13.38 -27.40
N ARG A 148 -5.74 -14.49 -27.39
CA ARG A 148 -5.17 -15.85 -27.51
C ARG A 148 -4.38 -16.08 -28.81
N LYS A 149 -4.69 -15.36 -29.90
CA LYS A 149 -3.92 -15.45 -31.16
C LYS A 149 -2.66 -14.57 -31.15
N TRP A 150 -2.66 -13.47 -30.40
CA TRP A 150 -1.61 -12.44 -30.42
C TRP A 150 -0.62 -12.53 -29.25
N GLN A 151 -1.04 -13.06 -28.10
CA GLN A 151 -0.22 -13.15 -26.89
C GLN A 151 0.68 -14.39 -26.89
N THR A 152 1.61 -14.46 -27.86
CA THR A 152 2.68 -15.46 -27.85
C THR A 152 4.00 -14.84 -27.41
N GLN A 153 4.90 -15.65 -26.85
CA GLN A 153 6.24 -15.18 -26.45
C GLN A 153 7.01 -14.61 -27.64
N CYS A 154 6.87 -15.19 -28.84
CA CYS A 154 7.52 -14.69 -30.04
C CYS A 154 7.08 -13.27 -30.40
N HIS A 155 5.78 -12.95 -30.28
CA HIS A 155 5.30 -11.58 -30.48
C HIS A 155 5.84 -10.64 -29.40
N ALA A 156 5.94 -11.12 -28.15
CA ALA A 156 6.51 -10.35 -27.06
C ALA A 156 7.97 -9.95 -27.32
N TYR A 157 8.80 -10.92 -27.73
CA TYR A 157 10.20 -10.64 -28.10
C TYR A 157 10.32 -9.72 -29.31
N LYS A 158 9.47 -9.89 -30.34
CA LYS A 158 9.43 -8.97 -31.49
C LYS A 158 9.10 -7.55 -31.06
N MET A 159 8.10 -7.37 -30.22
CA MET A 159 7.73 -6.05 -29.73
C MET A 159 8.82 -5.43 -28.87
N ILE A 160 9.49 -6.21 -28.00
CA ILE A 160 10.65 -5.73 -27.24
C ILE A 160 11.76 -5.27 -28.19
N ALA A 161 12.08 -6.05 -29.23
CA ALA A 161 13.06 -5.64 -30.24
C ALA A 161 12.66 -4.33 -30.93
N THR A 162 11.38 -4.16 -31.26
CA THR A 162 10.85 -2.89 -31.80
C THR A 162 11.01 -1.74 -30.80
N VAL A 163 10.70 -1.95 -29.52
CA VAL A 163 10.88 -0.92 -28.47
C VAL A 163 12.33 -0.48 -28.37
N TRP A 164 13.28 -1.41 -28.38
CA TRP A 164 14.71 -1.10 -28.35
C TRP A 164 15.15 -0.32 -29.60
N ILE A 165 14.80 -0.78 -30.79
CA ILE A 165 15.17 -0.13 -32.05
C ILE A 165 14.61 1.30 -32.11
N LEU A 166 13.33 1.48 -31.78
CA LEU A 166 12.70 2.79 -31.77
C LEU A 166 13.30 3.71 -30.69
N SER A 167 13.61 3.18 -29.50
CA SER A 167 14.23 3.97 -28.42
C SER A 167 15.65 4.40 -28.78
N LEU A 168 16.45 3.52 -29.40
CA LEU A 168 17.79 3.86 -29.90
C LEU A 168 17.72 4.91 -31.00
N ALA A 169 16.78 4.78 -31.94
CA ALA A 169 16.61 5.73 -33.03
C ALA A 169 16.15 7.10 -32.51
N LEU A 170 15.10 7.14 -31.67
CA LEU A 170 14.52 8.35 -31.11
C LEU A 170 15.55 9.18 -30.33
N ASN A 171 16.41 8.52 -29.55
CA ASN A 171 17.40 9.19 -28.70
C ASN A 171 18.76 9.38 -29.38
N SER A 172 18.94 8.93 -30.62
CA SER A 172 20.22 9.05 -31.35
C SER A 172 20.76 10.49 -31.49
N PRO A 173 19.93 11.55 -31.57
CA PRO A 173 20.46 12.92 -31.60
C PRO A 173 21.27 13.29 -30.35
N ILE A 174 20.89 12.78 -29.16
CA ILE A 174 21.61 13.02 -27.89
C ILE A 174 23.07 12.54 -27.98
N LEU A 175 23.30 11.41 -28.66
CA LEU A 175 24.65 10.86 -28.89
C LEU A 175 25.52 11.78 -29.76
N ILE A 176 24.90 12.52 -30.68
CA ILE A 176 25.58 13.39 -31.64
C ILE A 176 25.91 14.74 -30.98
N VAL A 177 24.91 15.35 -30.33
CA VAL A 177 25.00 16.72 -29.77
C VAL A 177 25.74 16.78 -28.43
N SER A 178 25.86 15.67 -27.72
CA SER A 178 26.64 15.62 -26.47
C SER A 178 28.12 15.82 -26.75
N THR A 179 28.71 16.90 -26.25
CA THR A 179 30.11 17.24 -26.47
C THR A 179 30.82 17.63 -25.17
N LEU A 180 32.12 17.33 -25.12
CA LEU A 180 32.97 17.68 -24.00
C LEU A 180 33.47 19.12 -24.17
N GLN A 181 32.96 20.03 -23.34
CA GLN A 181 33.25 21.46 -23.43
C GLN A 181 34.28 21.87 -22.36
N PRO A 182 35.30 22.67 -22.72
CA PRO A 182 36.28 23.18 -21.75
C PRO A 182 35.66 24.25 -20.84
N MET A 183 36.08 24.26 -19.57
CA MET A 183 35.75 25.25 -18.54
C MET A 183 37.01 25.97 -18.05
N LYS A 184 36.84 27.12 -17.38
CA LYS A 184 37.94 27.86 -16.74
C LYS A 184 38.69 26.94 -15.74
N GLY A 185 40.02 26.84 -15.89
CA GLY A 185 40.90 26.09 -14.98
C GLY A 185 41.17 24.62 -15.34
N ASN A 186 41.45 24.34 -16.63
CA ASN A 186 41.78 23.00 -17.16
C ASN A 186 40.76 21.90 -16.77
N ALA A 187 39.48 22.28 -16.81
CA ALA A 187 38.35 21.45 -16.44
C ALA A 187 37.44 21.25 -17.64
N TYR A 188 36.69 20.15 -17.67
CA TYR A 188 35.75 19.86 -18.74
C TYR A 188 34.34 19.61 -18.19
N LYS A 189 33.30 19.94 -18.96
CA LYS A 189 31.91 19.61 -18.66
C LYS A 189 31.27 18.99 -19.89
N CYS A 190 30.47 17.96 -19.68
CA CYS A 190 29.65 17.40 -20.73
C CYS A 190 28.37 18.23 -20.90
N ARG A 191 28.10 18.72 -22.11
CA ARG A 191 26.88 19.46 -22.44
C ARG A 191 26.38 19.08 -23.83
N GLU A 192 25.06 19.15 -24.00
CA GLU A 192 24.44 19.11 -25.31
C GLU A 192 24.66 20.46 -26.01
N VAL A 193 25.15 20.41 -27.25
CA VAL A 193 25.37 21.60 -28.07
C VAL A 193 24.57 21.45 -29.35
N TRP A 194 23.46 22.18 -29.41
CA TRP A 194 22.52 22.18 -30.52
C TRP A 194 22.84 23.26 -31.54
N ALA A 195 22.50 23.02 -32.82
CA ALA A 195 22.75 23.98 -33.91
C ALA A 195 21.89 25.26 -33.78
N SER A 196 20.70 25.14 -33.19
CA SER A 196 19.82 26.26 -32.87
C SER A 196 19.00 25.95 -31.62
N LEU A 197 18.63 27.01 -30.88
CA LEU A 197 17.76 26.91 -29.70
C LEU A 197 16.36 26.38 -30.06
N GLU A 198 15.88 26.68 -31.27
CA GLU A 198 14.60 26.15 -31.78
C GLU A 198 14.64 24.64 -31.97
N LEU A 199 15.76 24.10 -32.46
CA LEU A 199 15.93 22.65 -32.64
C LEU A 199 16.04 21.93 -31.28
N GLU A 200 16.77 22.51 -30.33
CA GLU A 200 16.85 22.02 -28.95
C GLU A 200 15.45 21.96 -28.32
N ARG A 201 14.67 23.04 -28.46
CA ARG A 201 13.28 23.14 -27.99
C ARG A 201 12.36 22.12 -28.65
N ALA A 202 12.38 22.05 -29.98
CA ALA A 202 11.53 21.12 -30.72
C ALA A 202 11.85 19.66 -30.37
N PHE A 203 13.13 19.31 -30.23
CA PHE A 203 13.55 17.96 -29.88
C PHE A 203 13.15 17.59 -28.44
N ASN A 204 13.44 18.43 -27.45
CA ASN A 204 13.09 18.16 -26.06
C ASN A 204 11.57 18.11 -25.84
N LEU A 205 10.80 19.03 -26.42
CA LEU A 205 9.33 18.98 -26.36
C LEU A 205 8.77 17.74 -27.09
N GLY A 206 9.40 17.35 -28.20
CA GLY A 206 9.06 16.13 -28.92
C GLY A 206 9.30 14.88 -28.08
N LEU A 207 10.43 14.82 -27.37
CA LEU A 207 10.74 13.76 -26.42
C LEU A 207 9.75 13.73 -25.25
N ASP A 208 9.40 14.87 -24.66
CA ASP A 208 8.38 14.94 -23.60
C ASP A 208 7.02 14.46 -24.13
N GLY A 209 6.62 14.86 -25.34
CA GLY A 209 5.42 14.33 -25.99
C GLY A 209 5.45 12.81 -26.17
N ALA A 210 6.58 12.27 -26.65
CA ALA A 210 6.75 10.85 -26.94
C ALA A 210 6.89 9.98 -25.69
N LEU A 211 7.53 10.47 -24.63
CA LEU A 211 7.89 9.70 -23.44
C LEU A 211 7.00 9.97 -22.22
N LEU A 212 6.31 11.11 -22.19
CA LEU A 212 5.41 11.48 -21.09
C LEU A 212 3.95 11.49 -21.53
N LEU A 213 3.59 12.33 -22.49
CA LEU A 213 2.18 12.62 -22.82
C LEU A 213 1.48 11.46 -23.55
N ILE A 214 2.06 10.93 -24.63
CA ILE A 214 1.48 9.82 -25.40
C ILE A 214 1.35 8.56 -24.51
N PRO A 215 2.40 8.14 -23.78
CA PRO A 215 2.32 6.99 -22.88
C PRO A 215 1.26 7.17 -21.79
N PHE A 216 1.20 8.34 -21.15
CA PHE A 216 0.20 8.65 -20.14
C PHE A 216 -1.22 8.50 -20.69
N PHE A 217 -1.47 9.07 -21.88
CA PHE A 217 -2.78 8.99 -22.53
C PHE A 217 -3.15 7.54 -22.88
N VAL A 218 -2.26 6.79 -23.54
CA VAL A 218 -2.52 5.41 -23.96
C VAL A 218 -2.77 4.51 -22.75
N MET A 219 -1.96 4.62 -21.70
CA MET A 219 -2.14 3.84 -20.48
C MET A 219 -3.45 4.21 -19.77
N SER A 220 -3.74 5.51 -19.62
CA SER A 220 -4.98 5.98 -18.98
C SER A 220 -6.23 5.44 -19.67
N VAL A 221 -6.27 5.47 -21.01
CA VAL A 221 -7.36 4.89 -21.80
C VAL A 221 -7.43 3.38 -21.60
N ALA A 222 -6.30 2.67 -21.71
CA ALA A 222 -6.26 1.21 -21.55
C ALA A 222 -6.80 0.76 -20.18
N TYR A 223 -6.36 1.38 -19.08
CA TYR A 223 -6.82 1.03 -17.73
C TYR A 223 -8.27 1.44 -17.47
N SER A 224 -8.70 2.59 -17.98
CA SER A 224 -10.11 3.00 -17.87
C SER A 224 -11.05 1.97 -18.52
N LEU A 225 -10.67 1.44 -19.69
CA LEU A 225 -11.40 0.37 -20.37
C LEU A 225 -11.36 -0.94 -19.59
N ILE A 226 -10.20 -1.32 -19.04
CA ILE A 226 -10.05 -2.51 -18.19
C ILE A 226 -10.96 -2.42 -16.97
N VAL A 227 -10.91 -1.30 -16.23
CA VAL A 227 -11.72 -1.08 -15.03
C VAL A 227 -13.21 -1.14 -15.37
N THR A 228 -13.63 -0.45 -16.44
CA THR A 228 -15.03 -0.48 -16.90
C THR A 228 -15.49 -1.89 -17.25
N LYS A 229 -14.66 -2.67 -17.95
CA LYS A 229 -15.00 -4.06 -18.33
C LYS A 229 -15.12 -4.97 -17.11
N LEU A 230 -14.21 -4.84 -16.15
CA LEU A 230 -14.26 -5.61 -14.90
C LEU A 230 -15.43 -5.21 -14.01
N TRP A 231 -15.76 -3.92 -13.95
CA TRP A 231 -16.90 -3.43 -13.19
C TRP A 231 -18.20 -3.98 -13.74
N ARG A 232 -18.41 -3.89 -15.06
CA ARG A 232 -19.57 -4.50 -15.72
C ARG A 232 -19.62 -6.01 -15.54
N GLY A 233 -18.48 -6.70 -15.62
CA GLY A 233 -18.39 -8.14 -15.36
C GLY A 233 -18.85 -8.50 -13.93
N LEU A 234 -18.36 -7.76 -12.93
CA LEU A 234 -18.77 -7.94 -11.55
C LEU A 234 -20.27 -7.66 -11.35
N GLN A 235 -20.80 -6.58 -11.92
CA GLN A 235 -22.22 -6.24 -11.82
C GLN A 235 -23.10 -7.33 -12.42
N HIS A 236 -22.70 -7.93 -13.54
CA HIS A 236 -23.40 -9.06 -14.12
C HIS A 236 -23.38 -10.30 -13.21
N GLU A 237 -22.27 -10.58 -12.53
CA GLU A 237 -22.20 -11.69 -11.57
C GLU A 237 -23.05 -11.43 -10.32
N ILE A 238 -23.01 -10.21 -9.77
CA ILE A 238 -23.87 -9.82 -8.65
C ILE A 238 -25.35 -9.95 -9.04
N GLN A 239 -25.72 -9.45 -10.22
CA GLN A 239 -27.09 -9.56 -10.72
C GLN A 239 -27.50 -11.01 -11.00
N HIS A 240 -26.60 -11.82 -11.55
CA HIS A 240 -26.85 -13.24 -11.80
C HIS A 240 -27.04 -14.01 -10.49
N ASN A 241 -26.19 -13.77 -9.48
CA ASN A 241 -26.31 -14.38 -8.16
C ASN A 241 -27.57 -13.93 -7.42
N TYR A 242 -27.92 -12.64 -7.51
CA TYR A 242 -29.17 -12.10 -6.97
C TYR A 242 -30.40 -12.73 -7.64
N ASN A 243 -30.40 -12.83 -8.97
CA ASN A 243 -31.49 -13.47 -9.72
C ASN A 243 -31.59 -14.97 -9.37
N TRP A 244 -30.47 -15.69 -9.26
CA TRP A 244 -30.45 -17.09 -8.84
C TRP A 244 -31.00 -17.29 -7.43
N GLN A 245 -30.58 -16.47 -6.45
CA GLN A 245 -31.16 -16.49 -5.11
C GLN A 245 -32.66 -16.21 -5.12
N LYS A 246 -33.11 -15.30 -6.00
CA LYS A 246 -34.53 -15.01 -6.18
C LYS A 246 -35.29 -16.19 -6.80
N TYR A 247 -34.71 -16.96 -7.71
CA TYR A 247 -35.33 -18.18 -8.27
C TYR A 247 -35.43 -19.29 -7.21
N LEU A 248 -34.36 -19.52 -6.44
CA LEU A 248 -34.36 -20.46 -5.32
C LEU A 248 -35.43 -20.14 -4.26
N HIS A 249 -35.72 -18.86 -4.02
CA HIS A 249 -36.79 -18.44 -3.12
C HIS A 249 -38.18 -18.39 -3.75
N ARG A 250 -38.32 -18.54 -5.07
CA ARG A 250 -39.61 -18.52 -5.78
C ARG A 250 -40.19 -19.91 -6.01
N ASP A 251 -39.34 -20.94 -6.04
CA ASP A 251 -39.73 -22.35 -6.18
C ASP A 251 -40.18 -23.01 -4.85
N ASP A 252 -41.01 -22.32 -4.08
CA ASP A 252 -41.99 -23.00 -3.20
C ASP A 252 -43.26 -23.39 -3.99
N HIS A 253 -43.38 -22.97 -5.27
CA HIS A 253 -44.47 -23.37 -6.15
C HIS A 253 -43.98 -23.77 -7.55
N LEU A 254 -44.01 -25.08 -7.80
CA LEU A 254 -43.73 -25.79 -9.04
C LEU A 254 -44.48 -25.18 -10.26
N PRO A 255 -43.80 -24.80 -11.37
CA PRO A 255 -44.45 -24.67 -12.67
C PRO A 255 -44.32 -25.98 -13.45
N SER A 256 -45.46 -26.60 -13.70
CA SER A 256 -45.67 -27.69 -14.66
C SER A 256 -45.43 -27.18 -16.09
N SER A 257 -44.23 -27.38 -16.63
CA SER A 257 -44.02 -27.39 -18.08
C SER A 257 -42.69 -28.07 -18.42
N THR A 258 -42.73 -29.40 -18.48
CA THR A 258 -41.72 -30.20 -19.17
C THR A 258 -41.87 -30.01 -20.68
N PRO A 259 -40.78 -29.82 -21.45
CA PRO A 259 -40.84 -29.97 -22.89
C PRO A 259 -41.03 -31.46 -23.20
N ILE A 260 -42.06 -31.76 -23.97
CA ILE A 260 -42.36 -33.11 -24.49
C ILE A 260 -41.17 -33.55 -25.35
N LEU A 261 -40.37 -34.49 -24.83
CA LEU A 261 -39.40 -35.22 -25.63
C LEU A 261 -39.98 -36.59 -25.96
N ASN A 262 -40.44 -36.73 -27.19
CA ASN A 262 -40.89 -38.00 -27.77
C ASN A 262 -39.74 -39.02 -27.82
N GLY A 263 -40.04 -40.26 -27.45
CA GLY A 263 -39.47 -41.46 -28.06
C GLY A 263 -38.07 -41.90 -27.59
N ASN A 264 -38.07 -42.93 -26.76
CA ASN A 264 -37.13 -44.06 -26.76
C ASN A 264 -35.63 -43.78 -26.60
N ALA A 265 -35.16 -43.63 -25.36
CA ALA A 265 -33.82 -44.08 -24.95
C ALA A 265 -33.75 -44.27 -23.43
N THR A 266 -33.96 -45.50 -22.98
CA THR A 266 -33.53 -45.97 -21.67
C THR A 266 -32.02 -46.03 -21.61
N THR A 267 -31.35 -45.02 -21.04
CA THR A 267 -30.06 -45.18 -20.31
C THR A 267 -29.61 -43.85 -19.73
N LEU A 268 -29.74 -43.68 -18.41
CA LEU A 268 -28.89 -42.73 -17.68
C LEU A 268 -28.20 -43.48 -16.53
N CYS A 269 -26.89 -43.63 -16.71
CA CYS A 269 -25.97 -44.28 -15.80
C CYS A 269 -25.86 -43.55 -14.45
N CYS A 270 -26.12 -44.26 -13.36
CA CYS A 270 -25.40 -44.06 -12.11
C CYS A 270 -24.57 -45.32 -11.83
N LYS A 271 -23.27 -45.25 -12.13
CA LYS A 271 -22.29 -46.30 -11.77
C LYS A 271 -21.37 -45.72 -10.70
N ASN A 272 -21.70 -45.99 -9.43
CA ASN A 272 -20.82 -46.36 -8.31
C ASN A 272 -21.41 -45.93 -6.96
N GLY A 273 -21.88 -46.92 -6.20
CA GLY A 273 -21.69 -46.96 -4.74
C GLY A 273 -22.75 -46.32 -3.83
N CYS A 274 -24.00 -46.76 -3.88
CA CYS A 274 -24.87 -46.72 -2.69
C CYS A 274 -25.44 -48.12 -2.42
N ASN A 275 -24.94 -48.78 -1.38
CA ASN A 275 -25.55 -50.00 -0.84
C ASN A 275 -26.87 -49.64 -0.17
N VAL A 276 -27.98 -49.77 -0.88
CA VAL A 276 -29.31 -49.75 -0.28
C VAL A 276 -29.70 -51.20 0.03
N LYS A 277 -29.76 -51.53 1.33
CA LYS A 277 -30.33 -52.80 1.80
C LYS A 277 -31.77 -52.91 1.29
N LYS A 278 -32.09 -54.04 0.67
CA LYS A 278 -33.44 -54.43 0.25
C LYS A 278 -34.42 -54.33 1.44
N ILE A 279 -35.37 -53.41 1.36
CA ILE A 279 -36.62 -53.47 2.12
C ILE A 279 -37.69 -53.95 1.14
N LYS A 280 -38.51 -54.89 1.62
CA LYS A 280 -39.56 -55.60 0.88
C LYS A 280 -40.59 -54.64 0.29
N GLU A 281 -41.12 -55.06 -0.85
CA GLU A 281 -42.26 -54.46 -1.56
C GLU A 281 -43.46 -54.28 -0.63
N ASN A 282 -43.93 -53.05 -0.49
CA ASN A 282 -45.29 -52.66 -0.86
C ASN A 282 -45.47 -51.13 -0.71
N GLU A 283 -46.27 -50.60 -1.65
CA GLU A 283 -46.91 -49.27 -1.65
C GLU A 283 -46.05 -48.02 -1.98
N GLU A 284 -46.70 -47.16 -2.79
CA GLU A 284 -46.39 -45.77 -3.17
C GLU A 284 -45.39 -45.49 -4.30
N ARG A 285 -45.94 -45.55 -5.52
CA ARG A 285 -45.40 -44.96 -6.76
C ARG A 285 -45.54 -43.41 -6.77
N LEU A 286 -45.07 -42.71 -5.73
CA LEU A 286 -45.06 -41.23 -5.67
C LEU A 286 -43.74 -40.62 -5.14
N ASP A 287 -42.76 -41.43 -4.72
CA ASP A 287 -41.54 -40.91 -4.06
C ASP A 287 -40.24 -41.05 -4.86
N VAL A 288 -40.26 -41.79 -5.97
CA VAL A 288 -39.05 -42.01 -6.80
C VAL A 288 -38.70 -40.77 -7.64
N GLU A 289 -39.70 -40.01 -8.07
CA GLU A 289 -39.52 -38.81 -8.89
C GLU A 289 -39.00 -37.62 -8.04
N LYS A 290 -39.50 -37.46 -6.81
CA LYS A 290 -39.02 -36.43 -5.87
C LYS A 290 -37.57 -36.65 -5.42
N LYS A 291 -37.14 -37.91 -5.22
CA LYS A 291 -35.75 -38.22 -4.86
C LYS A 291 -34.77 -37.98 -6.01
N ALA A 292 -35.17 -38.28 -7.25
CA ALA A 292 -34.34 -38.00 -8.43
C ALA A 292 -34.18 -36.49 -8.67
N VAL A 293 -35.26 -35.71 -8.50
CA VAL A 293 -35.25 -34.25 -8.59
C VAL A 293 -34.39 -33.61 -7.49
N CYS A 294 -34.49 -34.09 -6.25
CA CYS A 294 -33.68 -33.58 -5.12
C CYS A 294 -32.16 -33.82 -5.32
N CYS A 295 -31.76 -34.99 -5.83
CA CYS A 295 -30.36 -35.29 -6.16
C CYS A 295 -29.83 -34.48 -7.37
N LEU A 296 -30.68 -34.23 -8.38
CA LEU A 296 -30.30 -33.41 -9.54
C LEU A 296 -30.17 -31.92 -9.15
N GLN A 297 -31.06 -31.43 -8.29
CA GLN A 297 -31.03 -30.05 -7.78
C GLN A 297 -29.81 -29.82 -6.89
N THR A 298 -29.46 -30.77 -6.02
CA THR A 298 -28.24 -30.68 -5.19
C THR A 298 -26.95 -30.77 -6.02
N ASP A 299 -26.88 -31.60 -7.08
CA ASP A 299 -25.71 -31.62 -7.98
C ASP A 299 -25.61 -30.33 -8.83
N LEU A 300 -26.75 -29.76 -9.25
CA LEU A 300 -26.78 -28.50 -9.99
C LEU A 300 -26.36 -27.30 -9.11
N GLU A 301 -26.90 -27.23 -7.89
CA GLU A 301 -26.49 -26.24 -6.87
C GLU A 301 -25.01 -26.38 -6.52
N PHE A 302 -24.53 -27.60 -6.29
CA PHE A 302 -23.12 -27.85 -6.00
C PHE A 302 -22.21 -27.45 -7.16
N ARG A 303 -22.56 -27.81 -8.41
CA ARG A 303 -21.81 -27.38 -9.61
C ARG A 303 -21.83 -25.86 -9.79
N HIS A 304 -22.94 -25.20 -9.48
CA HIS A 304 -23.07 -23.75 -9.57
C HIS A 304 -22.21 -23.05 -8.51
N VAL A 305 -22.27 -23.50 -7.26
CA VAL A 305 -21.42 -22.98 -6.15
C VAL A 305 -19.94 -23.20 -6.44
N VAL A 306 -19.54 -24.37 -6.93
CA VAL A 306 -18.14 -24.65 -7.31
C VAL A 306 -17.69 -23.78 -8.49
N ARG A 307 -18.57 -23.53 -9.47
CA ARG A 307 -18.26 -22.67 -10.62
C ARG A 307 -18.17 -21.18 -10.24
N SER A 308 -19.08 -20.69 -9.40
CA SER A 308 -19.05 -19.31 -8.86
C SER A 308 -17.78 -19.09 -8.05
N THR A 309 -17.51 -19.95 -7.06
CA THR A 309 -16.31 -19.80 -6.20
C THR A 309 -15.00 -19.86 -6.97
N HIS A 310 -14.94 -20.63 -8.07
CA HIS A 310 -13.77 -20.65 -8.96
C HIS A 310 -13.63 -19.36 -9.79
N ILE A 311 -14.75 -18.82 -10.30
CA ILE A 311 -14.78 -17.57 -11.06
C ILE A 311 -14.39 -16.39 -10.16
N ASP A 312 -14.95 -16.31 -8.95
CA ASP A 312 -14.66 -15.30 -7.92
C ASP A 312 -13.16 -15.26 -7.59
N LYS A 313 -12.57 -16.43 -7.31
CA LYS A 313 -11.12 -16.57 -7.08
C LYS A 313 -10.29 -16.13 -8.30
N SER A 314 -10.76 -16.41 -9.51
CA SER A 314 -10.10 -15.99 -10.75
C SER A 314 -10.15 -14.47 -10.95
N ILE A 315 -11.28 -13.84 -10.62
CA ILE A 315 -11.49 -12.39 -10.76
C ILE A 315 -10.69 -11.64 -9.69
N GLU A 316 -10.68 -12.14 -8.46
CA GLU A 316 -9.87 -11.58 -7.39
C GLU A 316 -8.37 -11.65 -7.72
N ALA A 317 -7.90 -12.77 -8.29
CA ALA A 317 -6.53 -12.90 -8.77
C ALA A 317 -6.22 -11.89 -9.89
N LYS A 318 -7.13 -11.69 -10.84
CA LYS A 318 -6.98 -10.68 -11.92
C LYS A 318 -6.96 -9.25 -11.37
N ARG A 319 -7.83 -8.89 -10.42
CA ARG A 319 -7.83 -7.59 -9.74
C ARG A 319 -6.51 -7.31 -9.03
N LYS A 320 -5.95 -8.31 -8.33
CA LYS A 320 -4.66 -8.18 -7.65
C LYS A 320 -3.50 -7.89 -8.60
N VAL A 321 -3.52 -8.49 -9.79
CA VAL A 321 -2.51 -8.25 -10.85
C VAL A 321 -2.71 -6.88 -11.49
N ILE A 322 -3.94 -6.46 -11.74
CA ILE A 322 -4.23 -5.15 -12.35
C ILE A 322 -3.87 -4.02 -11.40
N ARG A 323 -4.19 -4.17 -10.11
CA ARG A 323 -3.76 -3.23 -9.06
C ARG A 323 -2.24 -3.11 -9.00
N MET A 324 -1.52 -4.23 -9.12
CA MET A 324 -0.05 -4.21 -9.17
C MET A 324 0.46 -3.41 -10.36
N LEU A 325 -0.10 -3.62 -11.54
CA LEU A 325 0.36 -2.93 -12.75
C LEU A 325 0.01 -1.44 -12.75
N PHE A 326 -1.14 -1.08 -12.18
CA PHE A 326 -1.50 0.32 -11.95
C PHE A 326 -0.49 1.02 -11.04
N VAL A 327 -0.07 0.36 -9.94
CA VAL A 327 0.92 0.92 -9.01
C VAL A 327 2.27 1.14 -9.70
N ILE A 328 2.75 0.19 -10.50
CA ILE A 328 4.00 0.34 -11.27
C ILE A 328 3.95 1.57 -12.19
N ILE A 329 2.81 1.80 -12.83
CA ILE A 329 2.63 2.96 -13.74
C ILE A 329 2.60 4.27 -12.95
N LEU A 330 1.90 4.29 -11.83
CA LEU A 330 1.87 5.46 -10.95
C LEU A 330 3.28 5.81 -10.45
N GLU A 331 4.05 4.81 -10.01
CA GLU A 331 5.44 4.97 -9.58
C GLU A 331 6.31 5.56 -10.68
N PHE A 332 6.20 5.05 -11.91
CA PHE A 332 6.95 5.57 -13.03
C PHE A 332 6.70 7.08 -13.25
N PHE A 333 5.43 7.49 -13.32
CA PHE A 333 5.09 8.90 -13.53
C PHE A 333 5.46 9.78 -12.32
N VAL A 334 5.28 9.29 -11.10
CA VAL A 334 5.69 10.03 -9.89
C VAL A 334 7.19 10.27 -9.87
N CYS A 335 7.99 9.29 -10.30
CA CYS A 335 9.44 9.42 -10.34
C CYS A 335 9.91 10.35 -11.49
N TRP A 336 9.43 10.15 -12.71
CA TRP A 336 10.00 10.81 -13.90
C TRP A 336 9.37 12.16 -14.27
N THR A 337 8.06 12.35 -14.05
CA THR A 337 7.36 13.59 -14.46
C THR A 337 7.99 14.86 -13.90
N PRO A 338 8.37 14.92 -12.60
CA PRO A 338 8.96 16.14 -12.05
C PRO A 338 10.25 16.56 -12.76
N LEU A 339 11.10 15.59 -13.13
CA LEU A 339 12.34 15.85 -13.85
C LEU A 339 12.08 16.33 -15.28
N HIS A 340 11.13 15.70 -15.99
CA HIS A 340 10.72 16.15 -17.33
C HIS A 340 10.22 17.60 -17.29
N VAL A 341 9.27 17.90 -16.40
CA VAL A 341 8.67 19.26 -16.27
C VAL A 341 9.75 20.30 -15.98
N ILE A 342 10.66 20.05 -15.05
CA ILE A 342 11.72 21.01 -14.72
C ILE A 342 12.73 21.17 -15.85
N ASN A 343 13.07 20.10 -16.58
CA ASN A 343 13.93 20.21 -17.76
C ASN A 343 13.25 21.02 -18.88
N THR A 344 11.93 20.87 -19.06
CA THR A 344 11.16 21.70 -19.99
C THR A 344 11.19 23.17 -19.55
N ILE A 345 10.94 23.47 -18.28
CA ILE A 345 10.96 24.86 -17.77
C ILE A 345 12.36 25.47 -17.92
N TYR A 346 13.41 24.71 -17.62
CA TYR A 346 14.81 25.13 -17.76
C TYR A 346 15.13 25.62 -19.18
N LEU A 347 14.49 25.03 -20.20
CA LEU A 347 14.71 25.35 -21.60
C LEU A 347 14.10 26.72 -22.03
N PHE A 348 13.14 27.22 -21.27
CA PHE A 348 12.51 28.53 -21.48
C PHE A 348 13.03 29.59 -20.51
N TYR A 349 13.23 29.24 -19.23
CA TYR A 349 13.52 30.16 -18.14
C TYR A 349 14.67 29.64 -17.25
N PRO A 350 15.90 29.52 -17.76
CA PRO A 350 17.02 28.93 -17.00
C PRO A 350 17.44 29.75 -15.77
N GLU A 351 17.48 31.09 -15.88
CA GLU A 351 17.93 31.98 -14.80
C GLU A 351 16.94 32.01 -13.63
N GLU A 352 15.65 32.18 -13.91
CA GLU A 352 14.59 32.17 -12.90
C GLU A 352 14.50 30.82 -12.18
N LEU A 353 14.64 29.72 -12.92
CA LEU A 353 14.62 28.38 -12.35
C LEU A 353 15.79 28.13 -11.40
N TYR A 354 16.99 28.56 -11.78
CA TYR A 354 18.17 28.45 -10.92
C TYR A 354 18.07 29.32 -9.67
N GLN A 355 17.40 30.47 -9.74
CA GLN A 355 17.14 31.31 -8.57
C GLN A 355 16.08 30.71 -7.63
N TYR A 356 15.02 30.10 -8.17
CA TYR A 356 13.89 29.60 -7.38
C TYR A 356 14.13 28.20 -6.79
N ILE A 357 14.61 27.25 -7.60
CA ILE A 357 14.80 25.85 -7.20
C ILE A 357 16.22 25.61 -6.66
N GLY A 358 17.19 26.41 -7.13
CA GLY A 358 18.60 26.21 -6.82
C GLY A 358 19.19 24.95 -7.47
N SER A 359 20.52 24.83 -7.40
CA SER A 359 21.22 23.63 -7.88
C SER A 359 20.83 22.35 -7.14
N LYS A 360 20.32 22.49 -5.92
CA LYS A 360 20.04 21.38 -5.00
C LYS A 360 18.70 20.72 -5.32
N GLY A 361 17.66 21.52 -5.59
CA GLY A 361 16.36 21.00 -6.00
C GLY A 361 16.46 20.21 -7.31
N ILE A 362 17.30 20.65 -8.27
CA ILE A 362 17.56 19.90 -9.51
C ILE A 362 18.15 18.52 -9.22
N VAL A 363 19.15 18.44 -8.32
CA VAL A 363 19.76 17.16 -7.93
C VAL A 363 18.78 16.25 -7.19
N SER A 364 17.92 16.81 -6.33
CA SER A 364 16.87 16.07 -5.62
C SER A 364 15.79 15.50 -6.57
N LEU A 365 15.39 16.27 -7.59
CA LEU A 365 14.46 15.80 -8.61
C LEU A 365 15.07 14.72 -9.51
N GLN A 366 16.37 14.83 -9.78
CA GLN A 366 17.11 13.79 -10.48
C GLN A 366 17.22 12.50 -9.65
N LEU A 367 17.45 12.61 -8.34
CA LEU A 367 17.40 11.48 -7.40
C LEU A 367 16.04 10.78 -7.42
N LEU A 368 14.95 11.56 -7.39
CA LEU A 368 13.58 11.04 -7.45
C LEU A 368 13.32 10.26 -8.74
N ALA A 369 13.80 10.74 -9.89
CA ALA A 369 13.69 10.02 -11.15
C ALA A 369 14.36 8.65 -11.10
N TYR A 370 15.58 8.59 -10.55
CA TYR A 370 16.31 7.32 -10.41
C TYR A 370 15.65 6.33 -9.45
N CYS A 371 14.78 6.77 -8.55
CA CYS A 371 14.08 5.84 -7.67
C CYS A 371 13.22 4.83 -8.44
N SER A 372 12.74 5.17 -9.64
CA SER A 372 11.95 4.25 -10.47
C SER A 372 12.63 2.89 -10.67
N SER A 373 13.97 2.89 -10.72
CA SER A 373 14.74 1.69 -11.06
C SER A 373 14.72 0.64 -9.95
N PHE A 374 14.58 1.04 -8.68
CA PHE A 374 14.51 0.09 -7.56
C PHE A 374 13.09 -0.17 -7.06
N CYS A 375 12.13 0.71 -7.36
CA CYS A 375 10.72 0.52 -6.99
C CYS A 375 10.12 -0.72 -7.67
N ASN A 376 10.44 -0.97 -8.94
CA ASN A 376 9.92 -2.09 -9.71
C ASN A 376 10.09 -3.46 -8.99
N PRO A 377 11.31 -3.88 -8.57
CA PRO A 377 11.52 -5.08 -7.74
C PRO A 377 10.71 -5.14 -6.44
N ILE A 378 10.59 -4.01 -5.73
CA ILE A 378 9.84 -3.90 -4.47
C ILE A 378 8.36 -4.19 -4.73
N THR A 379 7.81 -3.58 -5.78
CA THR A 379 6.43 -3.77 -6.23
C THR A 379 6.13 -5.23 -6.54
N TYR A 380 7.04 -5.93 -7.23
CA TYR A 380 6.89 -7.36 -7.48
C TYR A 380 6.93 -8.19 -6.20
N CYS A 381 7.79 -7.85 -5.25
CA CYS A 381 7.92 -8.56 -3.98
C CYS A 381 6.64 -8.49 -3.12
N PHE A 382 6.05 -7.30 -2.98
CA PHE A 382 4.88 -7.12 -2.12
C PHE A 382 3.57 -7.50 -2.79
N MET A 383 3.42 -7.19 -4.08
CA MET A 383 2.14 -7.31 -4.78
C MET A 383 1.97 -8.61 -5.57
N ASN A 384 3.03 -9.40 -5.79
CA ASN A 384 2.95 -10.66 -6.53
C ASN A 384 3.40 -11.88 -5.70
N ARG A 385 2.43 -12.66 -5.21
CA ARG A 385 2.67 -13.85 -4.38
C ARG A 385 3.62 -14.87 -5.04
N LYS A 386 3.56 -15.04 -6.36
CA LYS A 386 4.41 -15.98 -7.09
C LYS A 386 5.86 -15.50 -7.13
N PHE A 387 6.08 -14.22 -7.39
CA PHE A 387 7.42 -13.61 -7.33
C PHE A 387 7.98 -13.66 -5.91
N ARG A 388 7.20 -13.27 -4.90
CA ARG A 388 7.62 -13.34 -3.49
C ARG A 388 8.09 -14.73 -3.08
N GLN A 389 7.32 -15.76 -3.43
CA GLN A 389 7.70 -17.16 -3.14
C GLN A 389 8.98 -17.57 -3.89
N ALA A 390 9.15 -17.12 -5.14
CA ALA A 390 10.34 -17.43 -5.92
C ALA A 390 11.59 -16.69 -5.38
N PHE A 391 11.46 -15.44 -4.93
CA PHE A 391 12.51 -14.69 -4.25
C PHE A 391 12.96 -15.43 -2.99
N ILE A 392 12.01 -15.79 -2.11
CA ILE A 392 12.30 -16.55 -0.88
C ILE A 392 12.97 -17.89 -1.21
N SER A 393 12.53 -18.57 -2.28
CA SER A 393 13.15 -19.83 -2.71
C SER A 393 14.62 -19.66 -3.12
N LEU A 394 14.97 -18.57 -3.81
CA LEU A 394 16.36 -18.27 -4.16
C LEU A 394 17.21 -18.01 -2.92
N PHE A 395 16.71 -17.20 -1.98
CA PHE A 395 17.41 -16.95 -0.71
C PHE A 395 17.62 -18.23 0.11
N ARG A 396 16.66 -19.16 0.09
CA ARG A 396 16.79 -20.48 0.73
C ARG A 396 17.81 -21.39 0.03
N THR A 397 18.05 -21.19 -1.26
CA THR A 397 19.02 -21.98 -2.04
C THR A 397 20.44 -21.39 -1.93
N CYS A 398 20.57 -20.10 -1.62
CA CYS A 398 21.83 -19.44 -1.28
C CYS A 398 22.32 -19.87 0.12
N LYS A 399 23.50 -20.50 0.18
CA LYS A 399 24.12 -20.99 1.44
C LYS A 399 24.32 -19.90 2.51
N ILE A 400 24.40 -18.62 2.12
CA ILE A 400 24.66 -17.47 2.99
C ILE A 400 23.46 -17.07 3.88
N PHE A 401 22.22 -17.31 3.43
CA PHE A 401 21.00 -16.83 4.12
C PHE A 401 20.18 -17.96 4.77
N ARG A 402 20.72 -19.18 4.82
CA ARG A 402 20.04 -20.38 5.36
C ARG A 402 19.62 -20.23 6.83
N TRP A 403 20.24 -19.33 7.59
CA TRP A 403 19.97 -19.08 9.00
C TRP A 403 18.77 -18.14 9.29
N CYS A 404 18.32 -17.33 8.33
CA CYS A 404 17.28 -16.33 8.58
C CYS A 404 15.84 -16.85 8.48
N PHE A 405 15.64 -18.07 7.96
CA PHE A 405 14.31 -18.62 7.72
C PHE A 405 14.25 -20.09 8.17
N PRO A 406 13.75 -20.39 9.39
CA PRO A 406 13.60 -21.77 9.84
C PRO A 406 12.60 -22.55 8.97
N ASP A 407 12.90 -23.82 8.73
CA ASP A 407 12.10 -24.73 7.92
C ASP A 407 10.72 -24.94 8.56
N LYS A 408 9.67 -24.43 7.90
CA LYS A 408 8.33 -25.02 8.02
C LYS A 408 8.16 -26.02 6.88
N THR A 409 7.99 -27.28 7.27
CA THR A 409 7.72 -28.44 6.44
C THR A 409 6.67 -28.16 5.35
N THR A 410 7.07 -28.37 4.10
CA THR A 410 6.27 -28.74 2.93
C THR A 410 4.75 -28.49 3.01
N GLU A 411 4.35 -27.23 2.83
CA GLU A 411 2.99 -26.93 2.34
C GLU A 411 2.95 -27.35 0.86
N LYS A 412 2.22 -28.44 0.55
CA LYS A 412 2.02 -28.92 -0.83
C LYS A 412 1.59 -27.74 -1.71
N GLN A 413 2.40 -27.41 -2.72
CA GLN A 413 2.05 -26.44 -3.75
C GLN A 413 0.68 -26.78 -4.34
N ALA A 414 -0.31 -25.91 -4.11
CA ALA A 414 -1.57 -25.96 -4.83
C ALA A 414 -1.26 -25.88 -6.34
N THR A 415 -1.60 -26.93 -7.07
CA THR A 415 -1.61 -26.94 -8.53
C THR A 415 -2.55 -25.83 -9.03
N PRO A 416 -2.22 -25.16 -10.15
CA PRO A 416 -3.19 -24.25 -10.77
C PRO A 416 -4.45 -25.06 -11.14
N PRO A 417 -5.65 -24.45 -11.05
CA PRO A 417 -6.83 -25.13 -11.52
C PRO A 417 -6.65 -25.48 -13.01
N PRO A 418 -7.09 -26.67 -13.45
CA PRO A 418 -7.00 -27.06 -14.85
C PRO A 418 -7.68 -26.02 -15.74
N SER A 419 -7.13 -25.80 -16.93
CA SER A 419 -7.79 -24.94 -17.91
C SER A 419 -9.14 -25.56 -18.28
N SER A 420 -10.12 -24.75 -18.68
CA SER A 420 -11.47 -25.20 -19.05
C SER A 420 -11.51 -26.23 -20.20
N GLN A 421 -10.36 -26.53 -20.81
CA GLN A 421 -10.21 -27.56 -21.84
C GLN A 421 -9.72 -28.91 -21.26
N ASP A 422 -9.06 -28.93 -20.10
CA ASP A 422 -8.50 -30.16 -19.50
C ASP A 422 -9.55 -30.94 -18.68
N VAL A 423 -10.53 -30.25 -18.09
CA VAL A 423 -11.64 -30.91 -17.36
C VAL A 423 -12.59 -31.61 -18.32
N THR A 424 -12.83 -31.03 -19.49
CA THR A 424 -13.66 -31.63 -20.54
C THR A 424 -12.98 -32.85 -21.16
N ALA A 425 -11.64 -32.85 -21.27
CA ALA A 425 -10.89 -34.00 -21.79
C ALA A 425 -10.89 -35.21 -20.83
N CYS A 426 -10.90 -34.98 -19.51
CA CYS A 426 -10.95 -36.06 -18.53
C CYS A 426 -12.34 -36.70 -18.41
N VAL A 427 -13.40 -35.97 -18.78
CA VAL A 427 -14.79 -36.49 -18.81
C VAL A 427 -15.12 -37.17 -20.16
N ILE A 428 -14.45 -36.79 -21.26
CA ILE A 428 -14.71 -37.36 -22.59
C ILE A 428 -13.79 -38.56 -22.92
N ARG A 429 -12.58 -38.67 -22.35
CA ARG A 429 -11.66 -39.82 -22.61
C ARG A 429 -11.82 -41.02 -21.66
N GLY A 430 -13.03 -41.23 -21.17
CA GLY A 430 -13.42 -42.40 -20.39
C GLY A 430 -14.02 -43.53 -21.24
N SER A 431 -13.68 -43.69 -22.51
CA SER A 431 -13.97 -44.91 -23.26
C SER A 431 -12.95 -45.09 -24.40
N HIS A 432 -12.58 -46.35 -24.65
CA HIS A 432 -11.53 -46.81 -25.57
C HIS A 432 -10.08 -46.58 -25.08
N THR A 433 -9.46 -47.62 -24.50
CA THR A 433 -8.77 -48.68 -25.26
C THR A 433 -8.33 -49.80 -24.33
N GLY A 434 -8.75 -51.02 -24.66
CA GLY A 434 -8.08 -52.23 -24.21
C GLY A 434 -6.86 -52.52 -25.10
N ARG A 435 -5.97 -53.38 -24.56
CA ARG A 435 -4.86 -54.07 -25.24
C ARG A 435 -3.78 -53.20 -25.87
N THR A 436 -2.62 -53.16 -25.21
CA THR A 436 -1.36 -53.63 -25.80
C THR A 436 -0.43 -54.06 -24.68
N GLY A 437 0.03 -55.30 -24.72
CA GLY A 437 1.02 -55.83 -23.79
C GLY A 437 2.39 -55.21 -24.02
N TYR A 438 3.13 -54.98 -22.95
CA TYR A 438 4.58 -55.02 -22.98
C TYR A 438 5.12 -55.54 -21.65
N ARG A 439 6.19 -56.31 -21.81
CA ARG A 439 6.77 -57.33 -20.94
C ARG A 439 7.81 -56.71 -20.01
N ASN A 440 7.78 -57.05 -18.72
CA ASN A 440 8.96 -57.16 -17.83
C ASN A 440 8.51 -57.83 -16.51
N ARG A 441 8.76 -59.12 -16.25
CA ARG A 441 10.02 -59.84 -15.95
C ARG A 441 10.50 -59.64 -14.50
N ASN A 442 10.08 -60.59 -13.66
CA ASN A 442 10.75 -61.25 -12.53
C ASN A 442 11.44 -60.42 -11.43
N ARG A 443 10.89 -60.54 -10.21
CA ARG A 443 11.43 -61.21 -8.99
C ARG A 443 10.50 -60.79 -7.84
N GLY A 444 9.81 -61.63 -7.08
CA GLY A 444 10.16 -62.98 -6.64
C GLY A 444 10.80 -62.91 -5.27
N GLU A 445 10.00 -62.71 -4.22
CA GLU A 445 10.32 -63.11 -2.85
C GLU A 445 9.06 -63.09 -1.96
N SER A 446 8.94 -64.12 -1.14
CA SER A 446 7.75 -64.48 -0.36
C SER A 446 8.15 -64.89 1.05
N ILE A 447 7.47 -64.30 2.06
CA ILE A 447 7.06 -64.89 3.38
C ILE A 447 8.20 -65.00 4.44
N PRO A 448 7.99 -64.89 5.79
CA PRO A 448 6.75 -65.10 6.57
C PRO A 448 6.35 -64.09 7.67
N LEU A 449 5.10 -64.28 8.11
CA LEU A 449 4.52 -63.94 9.42
C LEU A 449 5.20 -64.73 10.58
N SER A 450 5.38 -64.06 11.72
CA SER A 450 5.09 -64.62 13.07
C SER A 450 4.85 -63.43 14.01
N ASP A 451 3.61 -63.19 14.44
CA ASP A 451 3.01 -63.69 15.69
C ASP A 451 3.33 -62.85 16.95
N ASN A 452 2.25 -62.17 17.38
CA ASN A 452 1.73 -62.12 18.74
C ASN A 452 2.15 -61.02 19.75
N LEU A 453 1.09 -60.30 20.15
CA LEU A 453 0.72 -59.84 21.50
C LEU A 453 1.11 -58.43 21.99
N ALA A 454 0.18 -57.51 21.69
CA ALA A 454 -0.61 -56.72 22.65
C ALA A 454 0.07 -55.68 23.59
N LYS A 455 -0.10 -54.39 23.26
CA LYS A 455 -0.94 -53.39 23.99
C LYS A 455 -0.57 -51.96 23.60
N ASN A 456 -1.48 -51.26 22.92
CA ASN A 456 -1.99 -49.91 23.26
C ASN A 456 -2.79 -49.34 22.08
N ARG A 457 -4.11 -49.41 22.23
CA ARG A 457 -5.13 -48.94 21.29
C ARG A 457 -5.45 -47.49 21.65
N VAL A 458 -5.14 -46.55 20.76
CA VAL A 458 -5.76 -45.21 20.75
C VAL A 458 -6.95 -45.32 19.80
N GLU A 459 -8.15 -45.15 20.34
CA GLU A 459 -9.41 -45.15 19.60
C GLU A 459 -9.58 -43.84 18.82
N ASP A 460 -9.58 -43.93 17.48
CA ASP A 460 -10.17 -42.91 16.62
C ASP A 460 -11.71 -43.05 16.67
N LYS A 461 -12.38 -42.13 17.35
CA LYS A 461 -13.85 -42.03 17.39
C LYS A 461 -14.37 -41.09 16.29
N SER A 462 -14.97 -41.76 15.29
CA SER A 462 -16.15 -41.44 14.48
C SER A 462 -16.50 -39.99 14.12
N CYS A 463 -16.73 -39.79 12.82
CA CYS A 463 -17.68 -38.81 12.27
C CYS A 463 -18.99 -38.78 13.06
N VAL A 464 -19.35 -37.61 13.60
CA VAL A 464 -20.66 -37.35 14.17
C VAL A 464 -21.61 -36.97 13.04
N SER A 465 -22.58 -37.85 12.81
CA SER A 465 -23.84 -37.55 12.14
C SER A 465 -24.61 -36.54 12.99
N SER A 466 -24.81 -35.31 12.50
CA SER A 466 -25.73 -34.37 13.15
C SER A 466 -27.16 -34.70 12.75
N THR A 467 -27.77 -35.63 13.47
CA THR A 467 -29.23 -35.76 13.54
C THR A 467 -29.75 -34.54 14.32
N VAL A 468 -30.55 -33.70 13.67
CA VAL A 468 -31.30 -32.63 14.35
C VAL A 468 -32.42 -33.28 15.14
N THR A 469 -32.21 -33.46 16.44
CA THR A 469 -33.26 -33.83 17.38
C THR A 469 -34.01 -32.56 17.76
N LEU A 470 -35.27 -32.42 17.34
CA LEU A 470 -36.16 -31.37 17.84
C LEU A 470 -36.56 -31.73 19.27
N THR A 471 -35.86 -31.19 20.26
CA THR A 471 -36.37 -31.09 21.63
C THR A 471 -37.29 -29.88 21.72
N PRO A 472 -38.43 -29.97 22.44
CA PRO A 472 -39.28 -28.81 22.66
C PRO A 472 -38.53 -27.84 23.60
N GLU A 473 -37.92 -26.79 23.04
CA GLU A 473 -37.32 -25.72 23.83
C GLU A 473 -38.42 -24.93 24.55
N ASN A 474 -38.20 -24.76 25.86
CA ASN A 474 -38.99 -23.91 26.73
C ASN A 474 -39.04 -22.49 26.16
N LYS A 475 -40.24 -21.88 26.18
CA LYS A 475 -40.58 -20.61 25.51
C LYS A 475 -39.86 -19.35 26.00
N GLU A 476 -38.86 -19.44 26.89
CA GLU A 476 -38.16 -18.28 27.46
C GLU A 476 -36.78 -17.97 26.82
N ASP A 477 -36.21 -18.87 26.00
CA ASP A 477 -34.86 -18.70 25.39
C ASP A 477 -34.86 -18.09 23.96
N ASN A 478 -35.99 -17.56 23.47
CA ASN A 478 -36.19 -17.18 22.06
C ASN A 478 -35.52 -15.87 21.60
N VAL A 479 -34.70 -15.20 22.42
CA VAL A 479 -34.00 -13.97 22.01
C VAL A 479 -32.71 -14.34 21.27
N TYR A 480 -32.69 -14.14 19.94
CA TYR A 480 -31.49 -14.34 19.13
C TYR A 480 -30.31 -13.56 19.74
N ASN A 481 -29.25 -14.27 20.13
CA ASN A 481 -28.05 -13.67 20.67
C ASN A 481 -26.99 -13.53 19.55
N PRO A 482 -26.70 -12.31 19.07
CA PRO A 482 -25.72 -12.06 18.01
C PRO A 482 -24.32 -12.55 18.37
N PHE A 483 -23.95 -12.46 19.65
CA PHE A 483 -22.60 -12.75 20.13
C PHE A 483 -22.23 -14.24 20.00
N LYS A 484 -23.21 -15.15 20.09
CA LYS A 484 -22.99 -16.60 19.90
C LYS A 484 -22.74 -16.99 18.43
N HIS A 485 -23.10 -16.11 17.49
CA HIS A 485 -23.04 -16.36 16.05
C HIS A 485 -21.90 -15.60 15.36
N ARG A 486 -21.01 -14.95 16.14
CA ARG A 486 -19.79 -14.32 15.63
C ARG A 486 -18.71 -15.37 15.39
N ASN A 487 -18.14 -15.39 14.18
CA ASN A 487 -16.97 -16.20 13.85
C ASN A 487 -15.70 -15.33 13.88
N VAL A 488 -15.02 -15.30 15.03
CA VAL A 488 -13.80 -14.49 15.23
C VAL A 488 -12.59 -15.42 15.30
N ALA A 489 -11.66 -15.31 14.35
CA ALA A 489 -10.49 -16.19 14.27
C ALA A 489 -9.51 -15.98 15.44
N HIS A 490 -9.31 -14.73 15.87
CA HIS A 490 -8.42 -14.33 16.96
C HIS A 490 -9.12 -13.29 17.85
N PRO A 491 -9.92 -13.72 18.84
CA PRO A 491 -10.68 -12.79 19.67
C PRO A 491 -9.77 -11.98 20.62
N THR A 492 -10.04 -10.68 20.72
CA THR A 492 -9.29 -9.72 21.55
C THR A 492 -9.82 -9.73 22.99
N SER A 493 -8.92 -9.69 23.98
CA SER A 493 -9.32 -9.61 25.40
C SER A 493 -9.95 -8.24 25.73
N THR A 494 -10.69 -8.16 26.83
CA THR A 494 -11.26 -6.89 27.33
C THR A 494 -10.17 -5.84 27.57
N SER A 495 -9.05 -6.24 28.18
CA SER A 495 -7.88 -5.38 28.38
C SER A 495 -7.18 -5.01 27.07
N GLY A 496 -7.04 -5.95 26.13
CA GLY A 496 -6.49 -5.66 24.81
C GLY A 496 -7.33 -4.62 24.07
N SER A 497 -8.66 -4.77 24.13
CA SER A 497 -9.63 -3.85 23.49
C SER A 497 -9.57 -2.45 24.10
N PHE A 498 -9.41 -2.35 25.43
CA PHE A 498 -9.16 -1.08 26.12
C PHE A 498 -7.91 -0.38 25.58
N PHE A 499 -6.78 -1.10 25.47
CA PHE A 499 -5.54 -0.53 24.94
C PHE A 499 -5.64 -0.21 23.45
N HIS A 500 -6.39 -0.97 22.65
CA HIS A 500 -6.64 -0.64 21.25
C HIS A 500 -7.40 0.68 21.09
N LEU A 501 -8.48 0.89 21.86
CA LEU A 501 -9.22 2.15 21.85
C LEU A 501 -8.36 3.30 22.40
N LEU A 502 -7.69 3.08 23.53
CA LEU A 502 -6.83 4.09 24.13
C LEU A 502 -5.72 4.54 23.18
N LYS A 503 -5.06 3.59 22.51
CA LYS A 503 -4.02 3.87 21.51
C LYS A 503 -4.55 4.73 20.36
N SER A 504 -5.73 4.40 19.84
CA SER A 504 -6.34 5.18 18.75
C SER A 504 -6.67 6.61 19.15
N SER A 505 -7.01 6.84 20.43
CA SER A 505 -7.42 8.14 20.96
C SER A 505 -6.29 8.89 21.67
N LEU A 506 -5.06 8.38 21.75
CA LEU A 506 -3.92 9.06 22.41
C LEU A 506 -2.90 9.65 21.42
N GLY A 507 -3.12 9.56 20.11
CA GLY A 507 -2.19 10.04 19.09
C GLY A 507 -1.98 11.56 19.10
N SER A 508 -1.58 12.12 17.96
CA SER A 508 -1.31 13.57 17.75
C SER A 508 -2.33 14.54 18.36
N GLY A 509 -3.60 14.15 18.51
CA GLY A 509 -4.66 14.92 19.17
C GLY A 509 -4.35 15.39 20.59
N LEU A 510 -3.72 14.53 21.42
CA LEU A 510 -3.33 14.88 22.79
C LEU A 510 -2.34 16.06 22.82
N LEU A 511 -1.43 16.08 21.84
CA LEU A 511 -0.38 17.08 21.71
C LEU A 511 -0.92 18.44 21.21
N ALA A 512 -2.12 18.47 20.63
CA ALA A 512 -2.78 19.69 20.14
C ALA A 512 -3.70 20.36 21.19
N MET A 513 -4.04 19.66 22.27
CA MET A 513 -4.93 20.19 23.32
C MET A 513 -4.47 21.51 23.96
N PRO A 514 -3.17 21.78 24.18
CA PRO A 514 -2.71 23.09 24.67
C PRO A 514 -3.12 24.25 23.76
N ALA A 515 -3.07 24.05 22.44
CA ALA A 515 -3.49 25.06 21.47
C ALA A 515 -5.01 25.28 21.51
N ALA A 516 -5.78 24.23 21.82
CA ALA A 516 -7.22 24.36 22.06
C ALA A 516 -7.48 25.25 23.29
N PHE A 517 -6.78 25.00 24.41
CA PHE A 517 -6.92 25.76 25.65
C PHE A 517 -6.47 27.22 25.50
N LYS A 518 -5.49 27.50 24.63
CA LYS A 518 -5.13 28.88 24.26
C LYS A 518 -6.30 29.66 23.66
N ASN A 519 -7.20 29.01 22.91
CA ASN A 519 -8.32 29.67 22.24
C ASN A 519 -9.49 30.01 23.18
N THR A 520 -9.71 29.23 24.24
CA THR A 520 -10.87 29.40 25.16
C THR A 520 -10.49 29.81 26.57
N GLY A 521 -9.21 29.68 26.95
CA GLY A 521 -8.73 29.83 28.32
C GLY A 521 -8.93 28.55 29.14
N ILE A 522 -8.29 28.51 30.32
CA ILE A 522 -8.24 27.31 31.17
C ILE A 522 -9.63 26.87 31.63
N ILE A 523 -10.44 27.78 32.19
CA ILE A 523 -11.72 27.42 32.81
C ILE A 523 -12.72 26.89 31.77
N PRO A 524 -12.99 27.62 30.66
CA PRO A 524 -13.91 27.13 29.64
C PRO A 524 -13.35 25.93 28.89
N GLY A 525 -12.02 25.83 28.73
CA GLY A 525 -11.36 24.65 28.16
C GLY A 525 -11.57 23.37 28.96
N CYS A 526 -11.48 23.44 30.31
CA CYS A 526 -11.78 22.31 31.19
C CYS A 526 -13.23 21.84 31.03
N PHE A 527 -14.18 22.77 31.14
CA PHE A 527 -15.60 22.45 30.99
C PHE A 527 -15.91 21.91 29.58
N GLY A 528 -15.37 22.55 28.55
CA GLY A 528 -15.54 22.15 27.17
C GLY A 528 -14.99 20.76 26.88
N THR A 529 -13.84 20.40 27.45
CA THR A 529 -13.22 19.07 27.25
C THR A 529 -14.10 17.98 27.86
N VAL A 530 -14.60 18.18 29.08
CA VAL A 530 -15.52 17.22 29.73
C VAL A 530 -16.83 17.11 28.94
N LEU A 531 -17.40 18.24 28.52
CA LEU A 531 -18.65 18.26 27.75
C LEU A 531 -18.51 17.52 26.41
N VAL A 532 -17.44 17.80 25.66
CA VAL A 532 -17.15 17.11 24.39
C VAL A 532 -16.94 15.61 24.64
N GLY A 533 -16.22 15.23 25.70
CA GLY A 533 -16.03 13.83 26.08
C GLY A 533 -17.35 13.10 26.39
N ILE A 534 -18.28 13.75 27.10
CA ILE A 534 -19.62 13.21 27.39
C ILE A 534 -20.41 13.04 26.09
N ILE A 535 -20.44 14.06 25.24
CA ILE A 535 -21.18 14.02 23.97
C ILE A 535 -20.62 12.91 23.07
N ALA A 536 -19.30 12.84 22.91
CA ALA A 536 -18.63 11.83 22.11
C ALA A 536 -18.95 10.41 22.62
N THR A 537 -18.81 10.19 23.93
CA THR A 537 -19.14 8.90 24.56
C THR A 537 -20.59 8.53 24.33
N HIS A 538 -21.52 9.48 24.51
CA HIS A 538 -22.94 9.25 24.32
C HIS A 538 -23.29 8.88 22.87
N CYS A 539 -22.72 9.57 21.89
CA CYS A 539 -22.88 9.26 20.47
C CYS A 539 -22.42 7.83 20.14
N VAL A 540 -21.30 7.40 20.74
CA VAL A 540 -20.79 6.03 20.54
C VAL A 540 -21.69 4.99 21.20
N HIS A 541 -22.23 5.27 22.39
CA HIS A 541 -23.22 4.39 23.04
C HIS A 541 -24.44 4.17 22.16
N ILE A 542 -25.02 5.26 21.62
CA ILE A 542 -26.16 5.19 20.71
C ILE A 542 -25.83 4.31 19.50
N LEU A 543 -24.65 4.50 18.89
CA LEU A 543 -24.22 3.73 17.74
C LEU A 543 -24.13 2.23 18.04
N VAL A 544 -23.41 1.85 19.11
CA VAL A 544 -23.17 0.44 19.45
C VAL A 544 -24.47 -0.23 19.90
N GLN A 545 -25.30 0.46 20.66
CA GLN A 545 -26.63 -0.05 21.04
C GLN A 545 -27.50 -0.27 19.81
N THR A 546 -27.57 0.70 18.90
CA THR A 546 -28.32 0.56 17.64
C THR A 546 -27.81 -0.62 16.81
N SER A 547 -26.48 -0.80 16.72
CA SER A 547 -25.90 -1.95 16.00
C SER A 547 -26.32 -3.28 16.62
N ARG A 548 -26.33 -3.39 17.95
CA ARG A 548 -26.76 -4.61 18.66
C ARG A 548 -28.23 -4.94 18.40
N GLU A 549 -29.11 -3.95 18.52
CA GLU A 549 -30.55 -4.09 18.27
C GLU A 549 -30.80 -4.52 16.81
N VAL A 550 -30.16 -3.86 15.85
CA VAL A 550 -30.30 -4.20 14.43
C VAL A 550 -29.72 -5.58 14.11
N CYS A 551 -28.60 -5.98 14.74
CA CYS A 551 -28.05 -7.33 14.65
C CYS A 551 -29.05 -8.38 15.15
N GLN A 552 -29.73 -8.11 16.27
CA GLN A 552 -30.76 -8.99 16.83
C GLN A 552 -31.95 -9.14 15.88
N GLU A 553 -32.48 -8.02 15.38
CA GLU A 553 -33.61 -8.02 14.44
C GLU A 553 -33.29 -8.70 13.12
N CYS A 554 -32.07 -8.52 12.61
CA CYS A 554 -31.64 -9.09 11.33
C CYS A 554 -31.04 -10.50 11.45
N ARG A 555 -30.91 -11.03 12.68
CA ARG A 555 -30.23 -12.30 12.97
C ARG A 555 -28.81 -12.37 12.39
N LEU A 556 -28.04 -11.29 12.57
CA LEU A 556 -26.65 -11.15 12.15
C LEU A 556 -25.70 -11.18 13.35
N GLY A 557 -24.51 -11.74 13.19
CA GLY A 557 -23.51 -11.82 14.26
C GLY A 557 -22.85 -10.47 14.57
N SER A 558 -22.56 -9.66 13.56
CA SER A 558 -21.92 -8.35 13.67
C SER A 558 -22.24 -7.48 12.46
N LEU A 559 -22.11 -6.15 12.62
CA LEU A 559 -22.27 -5.16 11.56
C LEU A 559 -21.09 -4.18 11.58
N SER A 560 -20.69 -3.69 10.41
CA SER A 560 -19.80 -2.52 10.33
C SER A 560 -20.56 -1.23 10.63
N TYR A 561 -19.84 -0.11 10.77
CA TYR A 561 -20.44 1.21 10.92
C TYR A 561 -21.45 1.52 9.80
N THR A 562 -21.05 1.34 8.54
CA THR A 562 -21.89 1.71 7.39
C THR A 562 -23.00 0.71 7.10
N ASP A 563 -22.80 -0.58 7.43
CA ASP A 563 -23.89 -1.56 7.42
C ASP A 563 -24.94 -1.24 8.49
N THR A 564 -24.52 -0.79 9.68
CA THR A 564 -25.42 -0.39 10.77
C THR A 564 -26.30 0.77 10.33
N CYS A 565 -25.72 1.83 9.73
CA CYS A 565 -26.50 2.96 9.22
C CYS A 565 -27.52 2.53 8.15
N ALA A 566 -27.10 1.69 7.20
CA ALA A 566 -27.98 1.22 6.12
C ALA A 566 -29.15 0.39 6.66
N LYS A 567 -28.85 -0.57 7.56
CA LYS A 567 -29.85 -1.48 8.12
C LYS A 567 -30.81 -0.80 9.08
N ALA A 568 -30.34 0.20 9.84
CA ALA A 568 -31.20 1.05 10.67
C ALA A 568 -32.26 1.77 9.81
N PHE A 569 -31.86 2.33 8.66
CA PHE A 569 -32.82 2.96 7.73
C PHE A 569 -33.76 1.95 7.07
N GLU A 570 -33.26 0.77 6.68
CA GLU A 570 -34.05 -0.30 6.07
C GLU A 570 -35.16 -0.81 7.00
N ARG A 571 -34.90 -0.87 8.30
CA ARG A 571 -35.86 -1.31 9.33
C ARG A 571 -36.71 -0.18 9.89
N GLY A 572 -36.24 1.07 9.81
CA GLY A 572 -36.92 2.27 10.29
C GLY A 572 -38.24 2.62 9.60
N PRO A 573 -38.77 3.83 9.82
CA PRO A 573 -40.05 4.28 9.27
C PRO A 573 -40.15 4.13 7.75
N ARG A 574 -41.32 3.75 7.22
CA ARG A 574 -41.54 3.46 5.78
C ARG A 574 -40.99 4.55 4.83
N LYS A 575 -41.10 5.82 5.22
CA LYS A 575 -40.61 6.97 4.43
C LYS A 575 -39.07 7.00 4.30
N LEU A 576 -38.34 6.50 5.30
CA LEU A 576 -36.88 6.54 5.35
C LEU A 576 -36.22 5.31 4.69
N ARG A 577 -36.93 4.19 4.58
CA ARG A 577 -36.39 2.92 4.02
C ARG A 577 -35.77 3.05 2.64
N ARG A 578 -36.34 3.91 1.78
CA ARG A 578 -35.82 4.18 0.42
C ARG A 578 -34.42 4.81 0.41
N TYR A 579 -33.99 5.43 1.51
CA TYR A 579 -32.70 6.09 1.63
C TYR A 579 -31.61 5.18 2.20
N SER A 580 -31.88 3.92 2.55
CA SER A 580 -30.90 3.01 3.18
C SER A 580 -29.59 2.89 2.39
N VAL A 581 -29.70 2.74 1.06
CA VAL A 581 -28.53 2.66 0.17
C VAL A 581 -27.80 4.01 0.06
N ALA A 582 -28.54 5.12 0.01
CA ALA A 582 -27.95 6.46 -0.06
C ALA A 582 -27.17 6.80 1.22
N VAL A 583 -27.73 6.46 2.38
CA VAL A 583 -27.09 6.65 3.70
C VAL A 583 -25.84 5.77 3.83
N ARG A 584 -25.87 4.53 3.32
CA ARG A 584 -24.68 3.68 3.27
C ARG A 584 -23.54 4.38 2.54
N HIS A 585 -23.80 4.85 1.32
CA HIS A 585 -22.79 5.53 0.51
C HIS A 585 -22.33 6.83 1.15
N PHE A 586 -23.24 7.61 1.75
CA PHE A 586 -22.87 8.82 2.49
C PHE A 586 -21.92 8.49 3.65
N ALA A 587 -22.21 7.45 4.43
CA ALA A 587 -21.37 7.04 5.55
C ALA A 587 -20.01 6.50 5.08
N ASP A 588 -19.96 5.67 4.02
CA ASP A 588 -18.71 5.20 3.41
C ASP A 588 -17.87 6.38 2.89
N CYS A 589 -18.48 7.34 2.19
CA CYS A 589 -17.80 8.53 1.68
C CYS A 589 -17.31 9.45 2.79
N SER A 590 -18.11 9.65 3.85
CA SER A 590 -17.73 10.50 4.98
C SER A 590 -16.57 9.90 5.76
N MET A 591 -16.61 8.59 6.02
CA MET A 591 -15.52 7.87 6.68
C MET A 591 -14.23 7.90 5.84
N ALA A 592 -14.35 7.71 4.52
CA ALA A 592 -13.21 7.87 3.61
C ALA A 592 -12.64 9.30 3.62
N GLY A 593 -13.50 10.32 3.64
CA GLY A 593 -13.09 11.73 3.72
C GLY A 593 -12.32 12.05 5.00
N VAL A 594 -12.77 11.55 6.14
CA VAL A 594 -12.09 11.70 7.43
C VAL A 594 -10.72 11.01 7.39
N CYS A 595 -10.63 9.75 6.93
CA CYS A 595 -9.35 9.06 6.81
C CYS A 595 -8.37 9.78 5.85
N LEU A 596 -8.86 10.30 4.72
CA LEU A 596 -8.05 11.07 3.78
C LEU A 596 -7.55 12.39 4.39
N GLY A 597 -8.42 13.10 5.13
CA GLY A 597 -8.08 14.32 5.85
C GLY A 597 -7.01 14.06 6.91
N GLY A 598 -7.22 13.07 7.78
CA GLY A 598 -6.25 12.66 8.81
C GLY A 598 -4.91 12.26 8.20
N THR A 599 -4.91 11.42 7.17
CA THR A 599 -3.67 11.02 6.46
C THR A 599 -2.93 12.23 5.90
N SER A 600 -3.64 13.19 5.32
CA SER A 600 -3.03 14.41 4.75
C SER A 600 -2.35 15.26 5.82
N VAL A 601 -3.01 15.42 6.97
CA VAL A 601 -2.45 16.13 8.14
C VAL A 601 -1.18 15.44 8.64
N TYR A 602 -1.18 14.11 8.74
CA TYR A 602 0.01 13.37 9.13
C TYR A 602 1.16 13.54 8.13
N VAL A 603 0.92 13.50 6.82
CA VAL A 603 1.97 13.75 5.82
C VAL A 603 2.60 15.12 6.00
N ILE A 604 1.79 16.16 6.28
CA ILE A 604 2.29 17.52 6.55
C ILE A 604 3.11 17.55 7.85
N PHE A 605 2.67 16.87 8.91
CA PHE A 605 3.42 16.78 10.16
C PHE A 605 4.77 16.09 9.98
N ILE A 606 4.81 14.98 9.25
CA ILE A 606 6.04 14.25 8.90
C ILE A 606 6.97 15.16 8.10
N ALA A 607 6.45 15.80 7.06
CA ALA A 607 7.21 16.70 6.20
C ALA A 607 7.79 17.88 6.98
N SER A 608 7.00 18.51 7.86
CA SER A 608 7.45 19.62 8.70
C SER A 608 8.52 19.17 9.69
N SER A 609 8.38 17.98 10.26
CA SER A 609 9.36 17.42 11.19
C SER A 609 10.69 17.06 10.51
N LEU A 610 10.61 16.51 9.28
CA LEU A 610 11.80 16.29 8.46
C LEU A 610 12.46 17.61 8.06
N LYS A 611 11.67 18.63 7.73
CA LYS A 611 12.17 19.99 7.47
C LYS A 611 12.94 20.51 8.69
N ASP A 612 12.31 20.54 9.86
CA ASP A 612 12.94 21.01 11.10
C ASP A 612 14.26 20.25 11.32
N MET A 613 14.24 18.91 11.20
CA MET A 613 15.41 18.03 11.33
C MET A 613 16.55 18.39 10.38
N LEU A 614 16.25 18.53 9.09
CA LEU A 614 17.25 18.84 8.09
C LEU A 614 17.73 20.29 8.17
N ASP A 615 16.86 21.25 8.48
CA ASP A 615 17.25 22.66 8.64
C ASP A 615 18.18 22.85 9.86
N HIS A 616 18.08 22.01 10.90
CA HIS A 616 19.02 22.04 12.02
C HIS A 616 20.35 21.35 11.70
N LEU A 617 20.30 20.27 10.92
CA LEU A 617 21.49 19.50 10.52
C LEU A 617 22.25 20.12 9.34
N THR A 618 21.61 21.00 8.58
CA THR A 618 22.09 21.48 7.29
C THR A 618 21.77 22.97 7.11
N THR A 619 22.52 23.66 6.26
CA THR A 619 22.18 25.01 5.80
C THR A 619 21.17 25.00 4.63
N LEU A 620 20.49 23.88 4.40
CA LEU A 620 19.55 23.69 3.29
C LEU A 620 18.14 24.07 3.72
N GLN A 621 17.64 25.21 3.27
CA GLN A 621 16.26 25.60 3.54
C GLN A 621 15.35 25.22 2.37
N TYR A 622 14.72 24.05 2.45
CA TYR A 622 13.64 23.67 1.53
C TYR A 622 12.27 24.01 2.11
N SER A 623 11.29 24.23 1.25
CA SER A 623 9.91 24.43 1.67
C SER A 623 9.27 23.11 2.15
N VAL A 624 8.25 23.17 3.02
CA VAL A 624 7.58 21.96 3.57
C VAL A 624 6.96 21.12 2.44
N GLU A 625 6.49 21.77 1.37
CA GLU A 625 5.91 21.12 0.19
C GLU A 625 6.93 20.22 -0.51
N SER A 626 8.21 20.62 -0.52
CA SER A 626 9.29 19.82 -1.07
C SER A 626 9.47 18.52 -0.28
N TYR A 627 9.37 18.57 1.05
CA TYR A 627 9.41 17.38 1.91
C TYR A 627 8.17 16.49 1.73
N CYS A 628 6.97 17.08 1.58
CA CYS A 628 5.76 16.32 1.23
C CYS A 628 5.94 15.56 -0.09
N ALA A 629 6.50 16.21 -1.12
CA ALA A 629 6.77 15.59 -2.41
C ALA A 629 7.81 14.46 -2.29
N MET A 630 8.85 14.64 -1.48
CA MET A 630 9.84 13.59 -1.20
C MET A 630 9.24 12.38 -0.46
N LEU A 631 8.26 12.61 0.42
CA LEU A 631 7.55 11.54 1.16
C LEU A 631 6.61 10.73 0.29
N LEU A 632 6.12 11.28 -0.82
CA LEU A 632 5.16 10.60 -1.70
C LEU A 632 5.65 9.22 -2.14
N LEU A 633 6.92 9.10 -2.49
CA LEU A 633 7.49 7.84 -2.97
C LEU A 633 7.58 6.77 -1.86
N PRO A 634 8.18 7.03 -0.67
CA PRO A 634 8.09 6.12 0.48
C PRO A 634 6.66 5.71 0.82
N LEU A 635 5.72 6.66 0.78
CA LEU A 635 4.30 6.39 1.08
C LEU A 635 3.68 5.43 0.07
N VAL A 636 3.92 5.65 -1.24
CA VAL A 636 3.46 4.73 -2.28
C VAL A 636 3.99 3.32 -2.04
N LEU A 637 5.27 3.18 -1.68
CA LEU A 637 5.86 1.87 -1.36
C LEU A 637 5.24 1.24 -0.10
N LEU A 638 5.00 2.02 0.95
CA LEU A 638 4.34 1.54 2.18
C LEU A 638 2.91 1.06 1.90
N THR A 639 2.16 1.75 1.02
CA THR A 639 0.80 1.31 0.63
C THR A 639 0.78 -0.04 -0.10
N GLN A 640 1.92 -0.54 -0.56
CA GLN A 640 2.02 -1.86 -1.18
C GLN A 640 1.97 -3.02 -0.18
N VAL A 641 2.16 -2.77 1.11
CA VAL A 641 2.18 -3.80 2.15
C VAL A 641 0.78 -4.34 2.38
N ARG A 642 0.44 -5.42 1.66
CA ARG A 642 -0.91 -6.04 1.70
C ARG A 642 -1.24 -6.81 2.97
N HIS A 643 -0.25 -7.09 3.81
CA HIS A 643 -0.46 -7.83 5.06
C HIS A 643 0.13 -7.02 6.20
N LEU A 644 -0.75 -6.42 7.00
CA LEU A 644 -0.40 -5.62 8.18
C LEU A 644 0.53 -6.35 9.15
N LYS A 645 0.56 -7.69 9.14
CA LYS A 645 1.51 -8.49 9.94
C LYS A 645 2.98 -8.14 9.71
N PHE A 646 3.35 -7.64 8.53
CA PHE A 646 4.73 -7.23 8.24
C PHE A 646 5.07 -5.84 8.81
N LEU A 647 4.05 -5.05 9.12
CA LEU A 647 4.14 -3.74 9.77
C LEU A 647 4.22 -3.89 11.30
N VAL A 648 3.83 -5.03 11.87
CA VAL A 648 3.88 -5.29 13.33
C VAL A 648 5.20 -4.91 14.02
N PRO A 649 6.41 -5.27 13.53
CA PRO A 649 7.66 -4.84 14.18
C PRO A 649 7.90 -3.32 14.10
N PHE A 650 7.47 -2.68 13.00
CA PHE A 650 7.54 -1.22 12.86
C PHE A 650 6.55 -0.54 13.79
N SER A 651 5.33 -1.06 13.89
CA SER A 651 4.32 -0.60 14.85
C SER A 651 4.79 -0.76 16.31
N LEU A 652 5.50 -1.85 16.63
CA LEU A 652 6.09 -2.02 17.96
C LEU A 652 7.13 -0.92 18.25
N LEU A 653 8.03 -0.66 17.29
CA LEU A 653 9.02 0.39 17.40
C LEU A 653 8.36 1.78 17.50
N ALA A 654 7.37 2.06 16.66
CA ALA A 654 6.55 3.27 16.67
C ALA A 654 5.92 3.51 18.05
N ASN A 655 5.31 2.48 18.64
CA ASN A 655 4.69 2.58 19.96
C ASN A 655 5.71 2.87 21.06
N ILE A 656 6.91 2.28 20.98
CA ILE A 656 8.00 2.58 21.93
C ILE A 656 8.45 4.03 21.77
N CYS A 657 8.65 4.50 20.55
CA CYS A 657 9.03 5.88 20.26
C CYS A 657 7.96 6.88 20.73
N LEU A 658 6.68 6.58 20.52
CA LEU A 658 5.55 7.37 21.00
C LEU A 658 5.53 7.44 22.53
N LEU A 659 5.73 6.31 23.23
CA LEU A 659 5.80 6.30 24.69
C LEU A 659 6.97 7.13 25.24
N ILE A 660 8.15 7.03 24.63
CA ILE A 660 9.33 7.82 25.04
C ILE A 660 9.07 9.31 24.80
N THR A 661 8.50 9.67 23.65
CA THR A 661 8.26 11.06 23.29
C THR A 661 7.16 11.68 24.15
N PHE A 662 6.13 10.91 24.46
CA PHE A 662 5.12 11.30 25.45
C PHE A 662 5.74 11.55 26.82
N ALA A 663 6.64 10.68 27.28
CA ALA A 663 7.33 10.85 28.57
C ALA A 663 8.21 12.12 28.59
N ILE A 664 8.95 12.40 27.52
CA ILE A 664 9.76 13.61 27.37
C ILE A 664 8.88 14.86 27.34
N THR A 665 7.79 14.82 26.57
CA THR A 665 6.82 15.92 26.49
C THR A 665 6.23 16.22 27.87
N CYS A 666 5.85 15.20 28.63
CA CYS A 666 5.38 15.36 29.99
C CYS A 666 6.46 15.98 30.89
N TYR A 667 7.70 15.49 30.83
CA TYR A 667 8.82 16.02 31.62
C TYR A 667 9.00 17.53 31.43
N TYR A 668 9.04 18.00 30.19
CA TYR A 668 9.21 19.42 29.86
C TYR A 668 7.96 20.28 30.13
N THR A 669 6.77 19.70 29.96
CA THR A 669 5.51 20.41 30.17
C THR A 669 5.23 20.62 31.66
N PHE A 670 5.52 19.61 32.49
CA PHE A 670 5.30 19.67 33.94
C PHE A 670 6.50 20.25 34.71
N GLY A 671 7.67 20.40 34.08
CA GLY A 671 8.84 21.04 34.67
C GLY A 671 8.73 22.57 34.67
N ASP A 672 9.16 23.23 35.75
CA ASP A 672 9.23 24.69 35.90
C ASP A 672 7.98 25.45 35.39
N LEU A 673 6.84 25.19 36.03
CA LEU A 673 5.57 25.81 35.68
C LEU A 673 5.51 27.28 36.12
N PRO A 674 5.15 28.22 35.23
CA PRO A 674 4.98 29.62 35.58
C PRO A 674 3.67 29.87 36.34
N ASP A 675 3.57 31.02 37.00
CA ASP A 675 2.34 31.43 37.69
C ASP A 675 1.13 31.53 36.73
N ILE A 676 -0.01 31.05 37.20
CA ILE A 676 -1.28 31.02 36.45
C ILE A 676 -1.77 32.40 35.98
N SER A 677 -1.28 33.48 36.58
CA SER A 677 -1.58 34.86 36.19
C SER A 677 -1.07 35.23 34.80
N LYS A 678 -0.11 34.47 34.24
CA LYS A 678 0.47 34.73 32.92
C LYS A 678 -0.39 34.24 31.75
N VAL A 679 -1.46 33.48 32.02
CA VAL A 679 -2.32 32.91 30.98
C VAL A 679 -3.77 33.31 31.19
N LYS A 680 -4.56 33.28 30.10
CA LYS A 680 -5.97 33.65 30.17
C LYS A 680 -6.77 32.53 30.86
N LEU A 681 -7.36 32.84 32.01
CA LEU A 681 -8.31 31.95 32.67
C LEU A 681 -9.59 31.78 31.84
N VAL A 682 -10.00 32.85 31.15
CA VAL A 682 -11.17 32.90 30.26
C VAL A 682 -10.78 33.75 29.04
N ALA A 683 -10.95 33.21 27.83
CA ALA A 683 -10.78 33.93 26.57
C ALA A 683 -12.14 34.28 25.93
N GLY A 684 -12.11 35.07 24.85
CA GLY A 684 -13.30 35.50 24.13
C GLY A 684 -14.06 34.35 23.43
N MET A 685 -15.31 34.60 23.05
CA MET A 685 -16.16 33.57 22.42
C MET A 685 -15.70 33.14 21.01
N GLU A 686 -14.85 33.94 20.37
CA GLU A 686 -14.37 33.69 18.99
C GLU A 686 -13.52 32.41 18.86
N GLY A 687 -12.84 31.99 19.94
CA GLY A 687 -11.97 30.81 19.92
C GLY A 687 -12.70 29.47 20.11
N TRP A 688 -13.98 29.48 20.45
CA TRP A 688 -14.76 28.26 20.73
C TRP A 688 -14.87 27.30 19.54
N PRO A 689 -15.12 27.74 18.29
CA PRO A 689 -15.16 26.83 17.15
C PRO A 689 -13.84 26.08 16.95
N LEU A 690 -12.70 26.77 17.10
CA LEU A 690 -11.38 26.15 17.01
C LEU A 690 -11.14 25.17 18.16
N PHE A 691 -11.50 25.53 19.39
CA PHE A 691 -11.40 24.62 20.53
C PHE A 691 -12.24 23.34 20.32
N ILE A 692 -13.52 23.49 19.95
CA ILE A 692 -14.42 22.36 19.73
C ILE A 692 -13.90 21.48 18.59
N SER A 693 -13.44 22.08 17.48
CA SER A 693 -12.86 21.33 16.36
C SER A 693 -11.62 20.53 16.79
N THR A 694 -10.70 21.15 17.52
CA THR A 694 -9.48 20.48 17.99
C THR A 694 -9.80 19.40 19.02
N ALA A 695 -10.73 19.64 19.95
CA ALA A 695 -11.13 18.66 20.96
C ALA A 695 -11.85 17.44 20.34
N ILE A 696 -12.74 17.66 19.35
CA ILE A 696 -13.41 16.57 18.62
C ILE A 696 -12.39 15.79 17.78
N PHE A 697 -11.49 16.47 17.08
CA PHE A 697 -10.41 15.85 16.32
C PHE A 697 -9.49 15.03 17.23
N ALA A 698 -9.15 15.55 18.41
CA ALA A 698 -8.31 14.82 19.35
C ALA A 698 -9.02 13.54 19.84
N MET A 699 -10.31 13.65 20.18
CA MET A 699 -11.11 12.51 20.64
C MET A 699 -11.57 11.57 19.49
N GLU A 700 -10.98 11.71 18.30
CA GLU A 700 -11.30 10.88 17.15
C GLU A 700 -10.89 9.41 17.39
N GLY A 701 -11.86 8.50 17.23
CA GLY A 701 -11.64 7.06 17.37
C GLY A 701 -12.78 6.21 16.79
N ILE A 702 -13.74 6.82 16.09
CA ILE A 702 -14.98 6.16 15.66
C ILE A 702 -14.72 4.99 14.69
N ASN A 703 -13.68 5.11 13.87
CA ASN A 703 -13.30 4.12 12.87
C ASN A 703 -12.85 2.79 13.50
N VAL A 704 -12.36 2.82 14.74
CA VAL A 704 -11.90 1.61 15.46
C VAL A 704 -12.95 1.03 16.40
N VAL A 705 -13.96 1.81 16.80
CA VAL A 705 -14.98 1.37 17.78
C VAL A 705 -15.69 0.09 17.32
N MET A 706 -16.28 0.10 16.13
CA MET A 706 -17.06 -1.04 15.63
C MET A 706 -16.16 -2.26 15.36
N PRO A 707 -15.00 -2.14 14.70
CA PRO A 707 -14.05 -3.26 14.59
C PRO A 707 -13.64 -3.85 15.94
N VAL A 708 -13.28 -3.02 16.93
CA VAL A 708 -12.86 -3.48 18.25
C VAL A 708 -14.01 -4.23 18.95
N GLU A 709 -15.22 -3.68 18.98
CA GLU A 709 -16.38 -4.36 19.58
C GLU A 709 -16.66 -5.71 18.91
N ASN A 710 -16.54 -5.77 17.58
CA ASN A 710 -16.80 -6.96 16.79
C ASN A 710 -15.77 -8.08 17.03
N GLU A 711 -14.53 -7.73 17.38
CA GLU A 711 -13.43 -8.68 17.64
C GLU A 711 -13.29 -9.09 19.11
N MET A 712 -14.04 -8.47 20.03
CA MET A 712 -13.97 -8.78 21.46
C MET A 712 -14.39 -10.21 21.80
N LYS A 713 -13.63 -10.83 22.70
CA LYS A 713 -14.00 -12.12 23.32
C LYS A 713 -15.30 -12.04 24.13
N LYS A 714 -15.52 -10.91 24.82
CA LYS A 714 -16.73 -10.60 25.61
C LYS A 714 -17.28 -9.23 25.22
N PRO A 715 -18.04 -9.13 24.13
CA PRO A 715 -18.55 -7.84 23.66
C PRO A 715 -19.50 -7.17 24.66
N GLN A 716 -20.14 -7.94 25.56
CA GLN A 716 -21.03 -7.37 26.58
C GLN A 716 -20.29 -6.38 27.49
N ASP A 717 -19.01 -6.64 27.76
CA ASP A 717 -18.15 -5.80 28.60
C ASP A 717 -17.83 -4.43 27.95
N PHE A 718 -18.08 -4.26 26.63
CA PHE A 718 -17.76 -3.02 25.91
C PHE A 718 -18.54 -1.81 26.45
N LEU A 719 -19.86 -1.96 26.61
CA LEU A 719 -20.77 -0.96 27.18
C LEU A 719 -21.15 -1.27 28.65
N GLY A 720 -20.45 -2.21 29.30
CA GLY A 720 -20.75 -2.65 30.67
C GLY A 720 -20.54 -1.57 31.73
N CYS A 721 -20.56 -1.95 33.01
CA CYS A 721 -20.23 -1.06 34.12
C CYS A 721 -19.16 -1.67 35.05
N PRO A 722 -17.92 -1.15 35.07
CA PRO A 722 -17.38 -0.14 34.16
C PRO A 722 -17.05 -0.75 32.78
N GLY A 723 -17.60 -0.18 31.72
CA GLY A 723 -17.43 -0.66 30.36
C GLY A 723 -16.13 -0.17 29.74
N VAL A 724 -15.58 -0.95 28.80
CA VAL A 724 -14.33 -0.60 28.10
C VAL A 724 -14.39 0.81 27.52
N LEU A 725 -15.48 1.14 26.82
CA LEU A 725 -15.66 2.45 26.19
C LEU A 725 -15.63 3.59 27.23
N ASN A 726 -16.41 3.46 28.31
CA ASN A 726 -16.50 4.50 29.34
C ASN A 726 -15.16 4.72 30.04
N MET A 727 -14.46 3.63 30.39
CA MET A 727 -13.14 3.70 31.02
C MET A 727 -12.13 4.39 30.10
N THR A 728 -12.12 4.06 28.81
CA THR A 728 -11.21 4.70 27.84
C THR A 728 -11.54 6.19 27.70
N MET A 729 -12.80 6.54 27.45
CA MET A 729 -13.18 7.93 27.18
C MET A 729 -12.97 8.86 28.38
N VAL A 730 -13.23 8.37 29.61
CA VAL A 730 -12.93 9.12 30.84
C VAL A 730 -11.43 9.34 30.99
N LEU A 731 -10.61 8.30 30.78
CA LEU A 731 -9.15 8.43 30.86
C LEU A 731 -8.62 9.42 29.81
N VAL A 732 -9.12 9.34 28.57
CA VAL A 732 -8.75 10.26 27.48
C VAL A 732 -9.12 11.71 27.85
N ALA A 733 -10.35 11.96 28.31
CA ALA A 733 -10.78 13.30 28.70
C ALA A 733 -9.92 13.89 29.83
N ILE A 734 -9.54 13.07 30.82
CA ILE A 734 -8.63 13.48 31.90
C ILE A 734 -7.25 13.84 31.33
N LEU A 735 -6.64 12.96 30.54
CA LEU A 735 -5.32 13.20 29.95
C LEU A 735 -5.31 14.45 29.07
N TYR A 736 -6.41 14.70 28.35
CA TYR A 736 -6.56 15.85 27.46
C TYR A 736 -6.71 17.15 28.22
N GLY A 737 -7.51 17.13 29.30
CA GLY A 737 -7.64 18.25 30.21
C GLY A 737 -6.30 18.57 30.87
N VAL A 738 -5.60 17.57 31.42
CA VAL A 738 -4.29 17.75 32.05
C VAL A 738 -3.28 18.32 31.05
N MET A 739 -3.11 17.69 29.88
CA MET A 739 -2.17 18.17 28.88
C MET A 739 -2.53 19.58 28.40
N GLY A 740 -3.82 19.86 28.16
CA GLY A 740 -4.31 21.17 27.76
C GLY A 740 -4.02 22.28 28.77
N ILE A 741 -4.30 22.03 30.05
CA ILE A 741 -4.04 22.98 31.15
C ILE A 741 -2.55 23.25 31.28
N PHE A 742 -1.74 22.21 31.48
CA PHE A 742 -0.32 22.37 31.81
C PHE A 742 0.50 22.82 30.59
N GLY A 743 0.14 22.38 29.39
CA GLY A 743 0.75 22.87 28.16
C GLY A 743 0.48 24.35 27.91
N TYR A 744 -0.77 24.81 28.11
CA TYR A 744 -1.08 26.23 27.98
C TYR A 744 -0.47 27.05 29.12
N LEU A 745 -0.42 26.54 30.35
CA LEU A 745 0.30 27.18 31.45
C LEU A 745 1.78 27.39 31.12
N LYS A 746 2.45 26.36 30.61
CA LYS A 746 3.89 26.39 30.34
C LYS A 746 4.28 27.39 29.25
N TYR A 747 3.57 27.38 28.13
CA TYR A 747 3.95 28.13 26.92
C TYR A 747 3.05 29.34 26.61
N GLY A 748 1.93 29.50 27.30
CA GLY A 748 1.02 30.64 27.16
C GLY A 748 0.58 30.90 25.73
N GLU A 749 0.67 32.17 25.30
CA GLU A 749 0.29 32.57 23.94
C GLU A 749 1.27 32.09 22.86
N GLU A 750 2.42 31.52 23.23
CA GLU A 750 3.40 30.97 22.27
C GLU A 750 3.15 29.50 21.92
N VAL A 751 2.11 28.88 22.49
CA VAL A 751 1.70 27.51 22.11
C VAL A 751 1.45 27.42 20.60
N LEU A 752 2.12 26.45 19.98
CA LEU A 752 1.98 26.08 18.57
C LEU A 752 0.95 24.95 18.40
N GLY A 753 0.60 24.60 17.16
CA GLY A 753 -0.44 23.60 16.86
C GLY A 753 -0.21 22.20 17.45
N SER A 754 1.02 21.89 17.85
CA SER A 754 1.38 20.72 18.67
C SER A 754 2.43 21.14 19.69
N ILE A 755 2.26 20.74 20.95
CA ILE A 755 3.19 21.08 22.04
C ILE A 755 4.62 20.58 21.81
N THR A 756 4.80 19.54 21.00
CA THR A 756 6.13 19.03 20.64
C THR A 756 6.97 20.05 19.87
N LEU A 757 6.33 21.02 19.19
CA LEU A 757 7.01 22.12 18.51
C LEU A 757 7.56 23.16 19.49
N ASN A 758 7.03 23.22 20.71
CA ASN A 758 7.46 24.16 21.75
C ASN A 758 8.63 23.62 22.60
N LEU A 759 9.02 22.35 22.43
CA LEU A 759 10.13 21.74 23.15
C LEU A 759 11.49 22.37 22.75
N PRO A 760 12.46 22.46 23.67
CA PRO A 760 13.78 23.04 23.41
C PRO A 760 14.48 22.30 22.26
N GLN A 761 14.82 23.05 21.20
CA GLN A 761 15.40 22.52 19.96
C GLN A 761 16.94 22.48 19.99
N ASP A 762 17.55 23.08 21.02
CA ASP A 762 18.98 23.11 21.29
C ASP A 762 19.50 21.78 21.87
N GLU A 763 18.63 21.00 22.50
CA GLU A 763 18.96 19.63 22.94
C GLU A 763 18.76 18.61 21.82
N LYS A 764 19.88 18.22 21.19
CA LYS A 764 19.91 17.27 20.06
C LYS A 764 19.09 16.00 20.28
N TYR A 765 19.05 15.43 21.49
CA TYR A 765 18.34 14.18 21.77
C TYR A 765 16.80 14.34 21.77
N VAL A 766 16.29 15.43 22.34
CA VAL A 766 14.86 15.77 22.36
C VAL A 766 14.36 15.99 20.94
N PHE A 767 15.17 16.67 20.14
CA PHE A 767 14.93 16.92 18.72
C PHE A 767 14.80 15.64 17.87
N TYR A 768 15.75 14.70 18.01
CA TYR A 768 15.70 13.43 17.27
C TYR A 768 14.52 12.56 17.68
N LEU A 769 14.19 12.50 18.98
CA LEU A 769 13.06 11.71 19.48
C LEU A 769 11.71 12.24 19.00
N ASN A 770 11.50 13.55 19.06
CA ASN A 770 10.30 14.20 18.49
C ASN A 770 10.18 13.93 16.99
N THR A 771 11.29 14.06 16.25
CA THR A 771 11.30 13.77 14.82
C THR A 771 10.93 12.32 14.53
N ILE A 772 11.44 11.38 15.32
CA ILE A 772 11.14 9.95 15.17
C ILE A 772 9.65 9.69 15.44
N GLU A 773 9.06 10.16 16.54
CA GLU A 773 7.61 10.00 16.82
C GLU A 773 6.73 10.48 15.68
N ARG A 774 6.95 11.73 15.21
CA ARG A 774 6.17 12.33 14.12
C ARG A 774 6.19 11.48 12.85
N ASN A 775 7.30 10.80 12.56
CA ASN A 775 7.46 9.93 11.39
C ASN A 775 6.76 8.56 11.54
N PHE A 776 6.47 8.10 12.75
CA PHE A 776 5.92 6.77 13.03
C PHE A 776 4.40 6.74 13.27
N ASP A 777 3.77 7.90 13.52
CA ASP A 777 2.34 8.02 13.83
C ASP A 777 1.40 7.71 12.63
N LEU A 778 1.93 7.67 11.40
CA LEU A 778 1.18 7.33 10.19
C LEU A 778 0.73 5.87 10.14
N GLU A 779 1.51 4.96 10.72
CA GLU A 779 1.28 3.51 10.65
C GLU A 779 0.22 3.03 11.65
N LEU A 780 -0.13 3.86 12.62
CA LEU A 780 -1.15 3.61 13.63
C LEU A 780 -2.59 3.82 13.12
N ASN A 781 -2.75 4.63 12.07
CA ASN A 781 -4.04 5.02 11.49
C ASN A 781 -4.27 4.51 10.06
N LEU A 782 -3.29 3.78 9.50
CA LEU A 782 -3.40 2.95 8.28
C LEU A 782 -3.88 1.54 8.63
#